data_AF-A0A934RQH5-F1
#
_entry.id   AF-A0A934RQH5-F1
#
_cell.length_a   1.000
_cell.length_b   1.000
_cell.length_c   1.000
_cell.angle_alpha   90.00
_cell.angle_beta   90.00
_cell.angle_gamma   90.00
#
_symmetry.space_group_name_H-M   'P 1'
#
loop_
_entity.id
_entity.type
_entity.pdbx_description
1 polymer ?
#
loop_
_entity_poly.entity_id
_entity_poly.type
_entity_poly.pdbx_seq_one_letter_code
_entity_poly.pdbx_strand_id
1 'polypeptide(L)'
;MVDWTERFLNRAKPVRVHLIGVAGSGMSGLAGLLLQMGHRVSGSDRVTSGEVERLKSLGLQFSSPHTAEAVEGVDLVVYSSAIRPDNPARAAAAQAGIPCLLRAECLAGILGGKDGVVVSGTHGKTTTSAMCAHVLRKAGQYPSHYVGAEIPVLGSNAHWEEKGELMVAEGDESDGTLRLYRPKFSIVLNVEAEHLDFYKNLAEIDAVFTTLLNQTSETVIYCGDDEGARRVCGHNEKARSYGFGEENDFVARDILEGRGTTAFTVVRQGKELGRVELGIPGRHNVLNALAAIVLACEVEADFELVARALSTFAGAKRRFETKWRTRELRVIDDYGHHPTEIEATLKTARSLGRERLVVVFQPHRYSRTQRLAEEFGRALQLAEVVYVLPVYAASEDPIPGVSGATIVEAMERQGPAEGWYLEDFETAHHVVGNALKNRDLLLTLGAGNVHEIGRKIIRDQAVVEELRRETGEDDLKVKLYEPMKRHTTMLVGGPAQFWVEPETFAGFVDAVTFFKEEGLPVRVIGRGSNLLVRDGGIRGAVVHPSNKGEFGALRVVGDGRIEAGAGVRFKKLASFAQKEGIGGFEWMEGIPGNVGGGLRMNAGAMGTETFEQVVEVEFLDEDGERRVRQRAEIEAHYRNVPELRRNYALRAVFQGEPQAPAEEIARKLEESRHKRKTSQPRGASAGCIFKNPKDAGMGAGQLVDELGLKGQGEGKAVVSHEHGNFIVNRGKGRAREVLDLIERIQGVAQQERAVELETEVQILGEDEVSF
;
A
#
# COMPACT_ATOMS: atom_id res chain seq x y z
N MET A 1 -17.81 -17.60 45.65
CA MET A 1 -17.56 -16.82 44.42
C MET A 1 -18.91 -16.43 43.84
N VAL A 2 -19.03 -15.21 43.33
CA VAL A 2 -20.25 -14.77 42.62
C VAL A 2 -20.39 -15.60 41.35
N ASP A 3 -21.57 -16.18 41.10
CA ASP A 3 -21.88 -16.75 39.80
C ASP A 3 -22.22 -15.61 38.83
N TRP A 4 -21.23 -15.24 38.02
CA TRP A 4 -21.38 -14.14 37.07
C TRP A 4 -22.37 -14.46 35.95
N THR A 5 -22.61 -15.74 35.66
CA THR A 5 -23.63 -16.18 34.70
C THR A 5 -25.01 -15.74 35.15
N GLU A 6 -25.39 -16.13 36.36
CA GLU A 6 -26.68 -15.74 36.96
C GLU A 6 -26.77 -14.21 37.11
N ARG A 7 -25.67 -13.56 37.47
CA ARG A 7 -25.62 -12.11 37.67
C ARG A 7 -25.86 -11.33 36.36
N PHE A 8 -25.27 -11.75 35.25
CA PHE A 8 -25.44 -11.12 33.94
C PHE A 8 -26.83 -11.40 33.34
N LEU A 9 -27.39 -12.59 33.55
CA LEU A 9 -28.74 -12.91 33.08
C LEU A 9 -29.86 -12.16 33.83
N ASN A 10 -29.59 -11.69 35.06
CA ASN A 10 -30.58 -10.98 35.86
C ASN A 10 -30.82 -9.53 35.39
N ARG A 11 -31.71 -9.38 34.41
CA ARG A 11 -32.10 -8.07 33.84
C ARG A 11 -32.78 -7.12 34.82
N ALA A 12 -33.41 -7.62 35.88
CA ALA A 12 -34.06 -6.78 36.89
C ALA A 12 -33.04 -5.97 37.71
N LYS A 13 -31.77 -6.38 37.70
CA LYS A 13 -30.68 -5.69 38.39
C LYS A 13 -29.48 -5.51 37.46
N PRO A 14 -29.52 -4.57 36.49
CA PRO A 14 -28.41 -4.31 35.59
C PRO A 14 -27.09 -4.09 36.35
N VAL A 15 -26.01 -4.71 35.89
CA VAL A 15 -24.67 -4.53 36.46
C VAL A 15 -24.06 -3.25 35.88
N ARG A 16 -23.40 -2.45 36.72
CA ARG A 16 -22.52 -1.37 36.26
C ARG A 16 -21.13 -1.95 36.03
N VAL A 17 -20.72 -2.03 34.77
CA VAL A 17 -19.45 -2.64 34.36
C VAL A 17 -18.51 -1.56 33.83
N HIS A 18 -17.25 -1.56 34.26
CA HIS A 18 -16.18 -0.75 33.68
C HIS A 18 -15.15 -1.62 32.97
N LEU A 19 -14.92 -1.38 31.68
CA LEU A 19 -13.92 -2.09 30.88
C LEU A 19 -12.65 -1.26 30.72
N ILE A 20 -11.51 -1.77 31.19
CA ILE A 20 -10.19 -1.15 31.00
C ILE A 20 -9.56 -1.70 29.72
N GLY A 21 -9.21 -0.81 28.79
CA GLY A 21 -8.71 -1.17 27.46
C GLY A 21 -9.84 -1.46 26.47
N VAL A 22 -10.94 -0.70 26.53
CA VAL A 22 -12.17 -0.96 25.77
C VAL A 22 -12.01 -0.81 24.26
N ALA A 23 -10.97 -0.13 23.76
CA ALA A 23 -10.76 0.06 22.33
C ALA A 23 -10.21 -1.20 21.63
N GLY A 24 -9.70 -2.18 22.38
CA GLY A 24 -9.26 -3.47 21.82
C GLY A 24 -10.43 -4.30 21.26
N SER A 25 -10.19 -5.07 20.19
CA SER A 25 -11.25 -5.83 19.49
C SER A 25 -12.03 -6.79 20.42
N GLY A 26 -11.33 -7.50 21.32
CA GLY A 26 -12.00 -8.38 22.28
C GLY A 26 -12.80 -7.63 23.36
N MET A 27 -12.25 -6.54 23.89
CA MET A 27 -12.91 -5.77 24.96
C MET A 27 -14.12 -4.99 24.44
N SER A 28 -14.02 -4.41 23.24
CA SER A 28 -15.15 -3.74 22.57
C SER A 28 -16.30 -4.72 22.27
N GLY A 29 -15.98 -5.95 21.86
CA GLY A 29 -16.99 -7.02 21.70
C GLY A 29 -17.73 -7.31 23.00
N LEU A 30 -17.02 -7.45 24.13
CA LEU A 30 -17.63 -7.64 25.45
C LEU A 30 -18.51 -6.46 25.87
N ALA A 31 -18.02 -5.22 25.67
CA ALA A 31 -18.81 -4.03 25.96
C ALA A 31 -20.12 -4.01 25.16
N GLY A 32 -20.06 -4.39 23.88
CA GLY A 32 -21.23 -4.51 23.02
C GLY A 32 -22.26 -5.54 23.52
N LEU A 33 -21.81 -6.73 23.91
CA LEU A 33 -22.67 -7.77 24.49
C LEU A 33 -23.34 -7.28 25.77
N LEU A 34 -22.56 -6.75 26.71
CA LEU A 34 -23.08 -6.26 28.00
C LEU A 34 -24.11 -5.13 27.81
N LEU A 35 -23.89 -4.21 26.86
CA LEU A 35 -24.86 -3.19 26.50
C LEU A 35 -26.16 -3.79 25.95
N GLN A 36 -26.07 -4.76 25.03
CA GLN A 36 -27.24 -5.43 24.43
C GLN A 36 -28.00 -6.29 25.45
N MET A 37 -27.31 -6.83 26.45
CA MET A 37 -27.92 -7.51 27.61
C MET A 37 -28.58 -6.54 28.61
N GLY A 38 -28.46 -5.23 28.40
CA GLY A 38 -29.11 -4.19 29.20
C GLY A 38 -28.31 -3.71 30.42
N HIS A 39 -27.01 -4.01 30.47
CA HIS A 39 -26.13 -3.53 31.54
C HIS A 39 -25.67 -2.08 31.31
N ARG A 40 -25.21 -1.43 32.39
CA ARG A 40 -24.64 -0.07 32.30
C ARG A 40 -23.15 -0.19 32.10
N VAL A 41 -22.68 0.20 30.91
CA VAL A 41 -21.29 -0.05 30.52
C VAL A 41 -20.52 1.27 30.41
N SER A 42 -19.40 1.32 31.09
CA SER A 42 -18.38 2.36 30.96
C SER A 42 -17.05 1.71 30.55
N GLY A 43 -16.12 2.49 30.02
CA GLY A 43 -14.80 1.96 29.69
C GLY A 43 -13.77 3.05 29.44
N SER A 44 -12.50 2.69 29.58
CA SER A 44 -11.38 3.60 29.39
C SER A 44 -10.31 3.02 28.47
N ASP A 45 -9.66 3.88 27.70
CA ASP A 45 -8.51 3.50 26.85
C ASP A 45 -7.54 4.69 26.66
N ARG A 46 -6.31 4.41 26.23
CA ARG A 46 -5.30 5.42 25.88
C ARG A 46 -5.58 6.10 24.54
N VAL A 47 -6.30 5.41 23.66
CA VAL A 47 -6.63 5.89 22.31
C VAL A 47 -8.12 5.67 22.03
N THR A 48 -8.68 6.45 21.11
CA THR A 48 -10.04 6.17 20.58
C THR A 48 -9.95 5.30 19.33
N SER A 49 -11.05 4.63 18.98
CA SER A 49 -11.19 3.84 17.74
C SER A 49 -12.59 4.03 17.15
N GLY A 50 -12.77 3.72 15.85
CA GLY A 50 -14.10 3.79 15.23
C GLY A 50 -15.15 2.91 15.93
N GLU A 51 -14.70 1.80 16.53
CA GLU A 51 -15.57 0.91 17.31
C GLU A 51 -15.98 1.52 18.65
N VAL A 52 -15.10 2.27 19.31
CA VAL A 52 -15.46 3.04 20.51
C VAL A 52 -16.53 4.08 20.20
N GLU A 53 -16.41 4.80 19.08
CA GLU A 53 -17.43 5.76 18.65
C GLU A 53 -18.78 5.07 18.36
N ARG A 54 -18.76 3.89 17.74
CA ARG A 54 -19.97 3.05 17.57
C ARG A 54 -20.58 2.68 18.92
N LEU A 55 -19.79 2.18 19.85
CA LEU A 55 -20.28 1.78 21.19
C LEU A 55 -20.81 2.97 22.00
N LYS A 56 -20.22 4.17 21.87
CA LYS A 56 -20.75 5.41 22.48
C LYS A 56 -22.16 5.71 21.98
N SER A 57 -22.44 5.49 20.69
CA SER A 57 -23.80 5.63 20.16
C SER A 57 -24.79 4.58 20.69
N LEU A 58 -24.28 3.45 21.20
CA LEU A 58 -25.06 2.42 21.91
C LEU A 58 -25.13 2.63 23.43
N GLY A 59 -24.53 3.70 23.96
CA GLY A 59 -24.60 4.05 25.39
C GLY A 59 -23.34 3.76 26.21
N LEU A 60 -22.21 3.42 25.59
CA LEU A 60 -20.93 3.31 26.29
C LEU A 60 -20.49 4.68 26.85
N GLN A 61 -20.20 4.72 28.16
CA GLN A 61 -19.55 5.86 28.79
C GLN A 61 -18.02 5.73 28.69
N PHE A 62 -17.42 6.43 27.72
CA PHE A 62 -15.99 6.33 27.44
C PHE A 62 -15.16 7.43 28.11
N SER A 63 -13.98 7.09 28.63
CA SER A 63 -12.98 8.04 29.12
C SER A 63 -11.57 7.77 28.58
N SER A 64 -10.78 8.82 28.43
CA SER A 64 -9.36 8.74 28.08
C SER A 64 -8.61 9.91 28.75
N PRO A 65 -7.46 9.67 29.42
CA PRO A 65 -6.80 8.38 29.65
C PRO A 65 -7.50 7.57 30.77
N HIS A 66 -6.87 6.46 31.21
CA HIS A 66 -7.33 5.72 32.39
C HIS A 66 -7.20 6.57 33.66
N THR A 67 -8.26 6.64 34.47
CA THR A 67 -8.27 7.38 35.75
C THR A 67 -8.81 6.51 36.89
N ALA A 68 -8.53 6.89 38.14
CA ALA A 68 -9.00 6.14 39.32
C ALA A 68 -10.50 6.34 39.55
N GLU A 69 -11.01 7.53 39.24
CA GLU A 69 -12.42 7.93 39.40
C GLU A 69 -13.33 7.15 38.45
N ALA A 70 -12.78 6.57 37.38
CA ALA A 70 -13.53 5.83 36.37
C ALA A 70 -14.21 4.56 36.91
N VAL A 71 -13.78 4.06 38.07
CA VAL A 71 -14.38 2.87 38.72
C VAL A 71 -15.32 3.22 39.88
N GLU A 72 -15.58 4.50 40.15
CA GLU A 72 -16.49 4.91 41.21
C GLU A 72 -17.93 4.46 40.95
N GLY A 73 -18.52 3.79 41.94
CA GLY A 73 -19.89 3.28 41.82
C GLY A 73 -20.06 2.19 40.76
N VAL A 74 -18.99 1.51 40.36
CA VAL A 74 -19.02 0.36 39.45
C VAL A 74 -19.19 -0.92 40.27
N ASP A 75 -19.96 -1.89 39.75
CA ASP A 75 -20.22 -3.18 40.40
C ASP A 75 -19.21 -4.27 39.99
N LEU A 76 -18.58 -4.11 38.81
CA LEU A 76 -17.60 -5.03 38.24
C LEU A 76 -16.60 -4.28 37.34
N VAL A 77 -15.31 -4.59 37.48
CA VAL A 77 -14.26 -4.15 36.54
C VAL A 77 -13.81 -5.33 35.67
N VAL A 78 -13.73 -5.11 34.36
CA VAL A 78 -13.22 -6.10 33.39
C VAL A 78 -11.98 -5.53 32.71
N TYR A 79 -10.93 -6.33 32.56
CA TYR A 79 -9.67 -5.89 31.95
C TYR A 79 -9.05 -7.00 31.10
N SER A 80 -8.25 -6.60 30.10
CA SER A 80 -7.47 -7.54 29.28
C SER A 80 -6.15 -7.92 29.97
N SER A 81 -5.50 -8.99 29.49
CA SER A 81 -4.18 -9.43 29.97
C SER A 81 -3.08 -8.37 29.82
N ALA A 82 -3.26 -7.39 28.93
CA ALA A 82 -2.32 -6.28 28.74
C ALA A 82 -2.35 -5.23 29.87
N ILE A 83 -3.42 -5.18 30.67
CA ILE A 83 -3.57 -4.18 31.73
C ILE A 83 -2.81 -4.62 32.98
N ARG A 84 -1.76 -3.88 33.33
CA ARG A 84 -0.92 -4.15 34.51
C ARG A 84 -1.61 -3.76 35.83
N PRO A 85 -1.21 -4.35 36.98
CA PRO A 85 -1.81 -4.05 38.30
C PRO A 85 -1.70 -2.59 38.75
N ASP A 86 -0.69 -1.86 38.26
CA ASP A 86 -0.44 -0.44 38.55
C ASP A 86 -1.28 0.52 37.69
N ASN A 87 -2.12 0.00 36.79
CA ASN A 87 -3.08 0.83 36.06
C ASN A 87 -4.00 1.57 37.06
N PRO A 88 -4.22 2.90 36.92
CA PRO A 88 -4.97 3.68 37.90
C PRO A 88 -6.36 3.14 38.22
N ALA A 89 -7.13 2.73 37.20
CA ALA A 89 -8.47 2.17 37.39
C ALA A 89 -8.42 0.78 38.05
N ARG A 90 -7.46 -0.07 37.65
CA ARG A 90 -7.30 -1.41 38.21
C ARG A 90 -6.87 -1.37 39.68
N ALA A 91 -5.93 -0.49 40.02
CA ALA A 91 -5.46 -0.30 41.39
C ALA A 91 -6.57 0.25 42.29
N ALA A 92 -7.33 1.24 41.82
CA ALA A 92 -8.46 1.81 42.55
C ALA A 92 -9.56 0.77 42.81
N ALA A 93 -9.90 -0.05 41.80
CA ALA A 93 -10.88 -1.12 41.95
C ALA A 93 -10.47 -2.16 43.01
N ALA A 94 -9.19 -2.56 43.01
CA ALA A 94 -8.65 -3.47 44.01
C ALA A 94 -8.69 -2.88 45.42
N GLN A 95 -8.36 -1.59 45.58
CA GLN A 95 -8.43 -0.89 46.87
C GLN A 95 -9.86 -0.75 47.40
N ALA A 96 -10.82 -0.52 46.50
CA ALA A 96 -12.24 -0.40 46.85
C ALA A 96 -12.95 -1.76 47.04
N GLY A 97 -12.25 -2.89 46.85
CA GLY A 97 -12.83 -4.23 46.93
C GLY A 97 -13.84 -4.53 45.83
N ILE A 98 -13.79 -3.80 44.70
CA ILE A 98 -14.66 -4.02 43.54
C ILE A 98 -14.20 -5.31 42.85
N PRO A 99 -15.11 -6.27 42.58
CA PRO A 99 -14.76 -7.48 41.85
C PRO A 99 -14.12 -7.14 40.50
N CYS A 100 -13.05 -7.87 40.19
CA CYS A 100 -12.28 -7.69 38.95
C CYS A 100 -12.25 -9.02 38.20
N LEU A 101 -12.60 -9.01 36.92
CA LEU A 101 -12.54 -10.16 36.03
C LEU A 101 -11.59 -9.90 34.87
N LEU A 102 -10.86 -10.93 34.47
CA LEU A 102 -10.22 -10.97 33.16
C LEU A 102 -11.27 -11.05 32.07
N ARG A 103 -10.91 -10.55 30.88
CA ARG A 103 -11.72 -10.65 29.65
C ARG A 103 -12.35 -12.03 29.47
N ALA A 104 -11.56 -13.09 29.58
CA ALA A 104 -12.04 -14.45 29.36
C ALA A 104 -12.99 -14.96 30.45
N GLU A 105 -12.82 -14.52 31.71
CA GLU A 105 -13.75 -14.87 32.79
C GLU A 105 -15.11 -14.20 32.59
N CYS A 106 -15.10 -12.94 32.15
CA CYS A 106 -16.33 -12.23 31.78
C CYS A 106 -17.02 -12.91 30.60
N LEU A 107 -16.27 -13.28 29.54
CA LEU A 107 -16.81 -14.00 28.40
C LEU A 107 -17.38 -15.37 28.80
N ALA A 108 -16.70 -16.11 29.67
CA ALA A 108 -17.18 -17.40 30.17
C ALA A 108 -18.50 -17.24 30.96
N GLY A 109 -18.63 -16.18 31.75
CA GLY A 109 -19.88 -15.84 32.44
C GLY A 109 -21.03 -15.50 31.48
N ILE A 110 -20.76 -14.77 30.39
CA ILE A 110 -21.78 -14.48 29.36
C ILE A 110 -22.15 -15.76 28.60
N LEU A 111 -21.15 -16.54 28.16
CA LEU A 111 -21.33 -17.77 27.39
C LEU A 111 -22.14 -18.81 28.16
N GLY A 112 -21.94 -18.91 29.49
CA GLY A 112 -22.68 -19.83 30.36
C GLY A 112 -24.19 -19.57 30.40
N GLY A 113 -24.67 -18.42 29.89
CA GLY A 113 -26.09 -18.10 29.82
C GLY A 113 -26.81 -18.60 28.57
N LYS A 114 -26.11 -19.30 27.68
CA LYS A 114 -26.60 -19.83 26.40
C LYS A 114 -26.00 -21.23 26.16
N ASP A 115 -26.51 -21.93 25.14
CA ASP A 115 -25.89 -23.14 24.62
C ASP A 115 -24.58 -22.78 23.89
N GLY A 116 -23.48 -22.78 24.64
CA GLY A 116 -22.19 -22.28 24.16
C GLY A 116 -21.53 -23.18 23.10
N VAL A 117 -21.01 -22.57 22.05
CA VAL A 117 -20.13 -23.17 21.04
C VAL A 117 -18.77 -22.48 21.14
N VAL A 118 -17.72 -23.22 21.49
CA VAL A 118 -16.35 -22.66 21.59
C VAL A 118 -15.53 -23.14 20.40
N VAL A 119 -15.03 -22.19 19.60
CA VAL A 119 -14.15 -22.46 18.45
C VAL A 119 -12.72 -22.17 18.82
N SER A 120 -11.87 -23.18 18.78
CA SER A 120 -10.48 -23.15 19.29
C SER A 120 -9.49 -23.78 18.32
N GLY A 121 -8.21 -23.46 18.50
CA GLY A 121 -7.10 -23.98 17.70
C GLY A 121 -6.13 -22.88 17.28
N THR A 122 -4.90 -23.24 16.94
CA THR A 122 -3.83 -22.31 16.55
C THR A 122 -4.26 -21.31 15.46
N HIS A 123 -4.89 -21.81 14.39
CA HIS A 123 -5.25 -21.05 13.20
C HIS A 123 -6.71 -21.25 12.79
N GLY A 124 -7.31 -20.22 12.17
CA GLY A 124 -8.66 -20.31 11.57
C GLY A 124 -9.84 -20.00 12.49
N LYS A 125 -9.61 -19.76 13.80
CA LYS A 125 -10.66 -19.54 14.81
C LYS A 125 -11.69 -18.48 14.42
N THR A 126 -11.23 -17.29 14.08
CA THR A 126 -12.07 -16.16 13.70
C THR A 126 -12.91 -16.46 12.46
N THR A 127 -12.32 -17.10 11.44
CA THR A 127 -13.03 -17.47 10.22
C THR A 127 -14.09 -18.53 10.49
N THR A 128 -13.76 -19.59 11.25
CA THR A 128 -14.69 -20.67 11.53
C THR A 128 -15.82 -20.24 12.47
N SER A 129 -15.52 -19.49 13.53
CA SER A 129 -16.57 -18.93 14.42
C SER A 129 -17.51 -18.00 13.67
N ALA A 130 -16.97 -17.21 12.73
CA ALA A 130 -17.78 -16.38 11.85
C ALA A 130 -18.69 -17.19 10.92
N MET A 131 -18.15 -18.25 10.29
CA MET A 131 -18.93 -19.15 9.45
C MET A 131 -20.04 -19.82 10.26
N CYS A 132 -19.73 -20.33 11.46
CA CYS A 132 -20.71 -20.92 12.36
C CYS A 132 -21.86 -19.94 12.67
N ALA A 133 -21.54 -18.72 13.10
CA ALA A 133 -22.55 -17.70 13.40
C ALA A 133 -23.41 -17.35 12.17
N HIS A 134 -22.79 -17.22 10.99
CA HIS A 134 -23.48 -16.88 9.74
C HIS A 134 -24.40 -18.00 9.26
N VAL A 135 -23.91 -19.25 9.17
CA VAL A 135 -24.71 -20.37 8.66
C VAL A 135 -25.88 -20.67 9.58
N LEU A 136 -25.67 -20.65 10.91
CA LEU A 136 -26.72 -20.86 11.90
C LEU A 136 -27.77 -19.74 11.84
N ARG A 137 -27.35 -18.47 11.68
CA ARG A 137 -28.28 -17.36 11.51
C ARG A 137 -29.14 -17.51 10.24
N LYS A 138 -28.53 -17.88 9.12
CA LYS A 138 -29.24 -18.10 7.85
C LYS A 138 -30.12 -19.35 7.85
N ALA A 139 -29.78 -20.34 8.67
CA ALA A 139 -30.61 -21.52 8.92
C ALA A 139 -31.73 -21.28 9.96
N GLY A 140 -31.90 -20.05 10.46
CA GLY A 140 -32.99 -19.69 11.37
C GLY A 140 -32.74 -20.01 12.85
N GLN A 141 -31.50 -20.32 13.25
CA GLN A 141 -31.12 -20.60 14.64
C GLN A 141 -30.74 -19.32 15.43
N TYR A 142 -30.50 -18.21 14.72
CA TYR A 142 -30.24 -16.86 15.29
C TYR A 142 -29.26 -16.83 16.48
N PRO A 143 -28.02 -17.35 16.35
CA PRO A 143 -27.11 -17.42 17.48
C PRO A 143 -26.63 -16.02 17.91
N SER A 144 -26.36 -15.88 19.20
CA SER A 144 -25.43 -14.86 19.71
C SER A 144 -24.01 -15.19 19.25
N HIS A 145 -23.13 -14.20 19.13
CA HIS A 145 -21.75 -14.45 18.73
C HIS A 145 -20.74 -13.51 19.38
N TYR A 146 -19.52 -13.99 19.54
CA TYR A 146 -18.33 -13.25 19.95
C TYR A 146 -17.12 -13.75 19.14
N VAL A 147 -16.66 -12.93 18.20
CA VAL A 147 -15.63 -13.26 17.20
C VAL A 147 -14.49 -12.25 17.30
N GLY A 148 -13.24 -12.68 17.05
CA GLY A 148 -12.05 -11.85 17.25
C GLY A 148 -11.91 -10.64 16.30
N ALA A 149 -12.69 -10.59 15.22
CA ALA A 149 -12.68 -9.51 14.23
C ALA A 149 -14.08 -9.23 13.66
N GLU A 150 -14.24 -8.04 13.08
CA GLU A 150 -15.47 -7.67 12.38
C GLU A 150 -15.57 -8.41 11.04
N ILE A 151 -16.69 -9.11 10.86
CA ILE A 151 -17.03 -9.81 9.62
C ILE A 151 -18.18 -9.05 8.98
N PRO A 152 -18.05 -8.55 7.74
CA PRO A 152 -19.09 -7.74 7.10
C PRO A 152 -20.47 -8.39 7.12
N VAL A 153 -20.52 -9.72 6.91
CA VAL A 153 -21.79 -10.48 6.87
C VAL A 153 -22.47 -10.60 8.24
N LEU A 154 -21.72 -10.46 9.34
CA LEU A 154 -22.24 -10.49 10.70
C LEU A 154 -22.62 -9.10 11.23
N GLY A 155 -22.08 -8.03 10.62
CA GLY A 155 -22.32 -6.62 10.98
C GLY A 155 -21.52 -6.11 12.17
N SER A 156 -21.25 -6.95 13.17
CA SER A 156 -20.37 -6.64 14.31
C SER A 156 -19.57 -7.87 14.74
N ASN A 157 -18.45 -7.65 15.42
CA ASN A 157 -17.62 -8.73 15.97
C ASN A 157 -18.30 -9.47 17.13
N ALA A 158 -19.23 -8.83 17.84
CA ALA A 158 -20.07 -9.47 18.84
C ALA A 158 -21.53 -9.02 18.75
N HIS A 159 -22.46 -9.91 19.05
CA HIS A 159 -23.89 -9.64 19.08
C HIS A 159 -24.61 -10.58 20.05
N TRP A 160 -25.46 -10.01 20.90
CA TRP A 160 -26.41 -10.73 21.74
C TRP A 160 -27.77 -10.78 21.06
N GLU A 161 -28.25 -12.00 20.81
CA GLU A 161 -29.58 -12.26 20.27
C GLU A 161 -30.43 -12.93 21.35
N GLU A 162 -31.58 -12.33 21.63
CA GLU A 162 -32.45 -12.77 22.70
C GLU A 162 -33.16 -14.07 22.34
N LYS A 163 -33.58 -14.20 21.08
CA LYS A 163 -34.44 -15.31 20.62
C LYS A 163 -33.69 -16.62 20.36
N GLY A 164 -32.37 -16.57 20.18
CA GLY A 164 -31.57 -17.75 19.88
C GLY A 164 -30.92 -18.33 21.12
N GLU A 165 -30.91 -19.65 21.25
CA GLU A 165 -30.33 -20.36 22.40
C GLU A 165 -28.81 -20.52 22.27
N LEU A 166 -28.27 -20.53 21.05
CA LEU A 166 -26.85 -20.76 20.80
C LEU A 166 -26.03 -19.48 20.99
N MET A 167 -24.81 -19.63 21.49
CA MET A 167 -23.79 -18.58 21.44
C MET A 167 -22.47 -19.11 20.90
N VAL A 168 -22.01 -18.59 19.77
CA VAL A 168 -20.71 -18.94 19.17
C VAL A 168 -19.63 -18.00 19.67
N ALA A 169 -18.61 -18.53 20.34
CA ALA A 169 -17.49 -17.77 20.84
C ALA A 169 -16.16 -18.31 20.31
N GLU A 170 -15.28 -17.39 19.91
CA GLU A 170 -13.87 -17.68 19.69
C GLU A 170 -13.18 -17.95 21.04
N GLY A 171 -12.58 -19.13 21.17
CA GLY A 171 -11.80 -19.56 22.33
C GLY A 171 -10.31 -19.38 22.09
N ASP A 172 -9.66 -18.64 22.97
CA ASP A 172 -8.24 -18.28 22.88
C ASP A 172 -7.40 -19.23 23.75
N GLU A 173 -6.53 -20.00 23.11
CA GLU A 173 -5.60 -20.91 23.77
C GLU A 173 -4.38 -20.20 24.34
N SER A 174 -4.02 -18.99 23.90
CA SER A 174 -2.69 -18.41 24.13
C SER A 174 -2.33 -18.14 25.60
N ASP A 175 -3.33 -17.91 26.46
CA ASP A 175 -3.18 -17.55 27.87
C ASP A 175 -3.81 -18.58 28.84
N GLY A 176 -4.13 -19.78 28.32
CA GLY A 176 -4.72 -20.87 29.10
C GLY A 176 -6.14 -20.61 29.57
N THR A 177 -6.86 -19.66 28.95
CA THR A 177 -8.24 -19.32 29.34
C THR A 177 -9.29 -20.28 28.77
N LEU A 178 -8.96 -21.12 27.78
CA LEU A 178 -9.87 -22.15 27.28
C LEU A 178 -10.49 -23.02 28.38
N ARG A 179 -9.74 -23.33 29.45
CA ARG A 179 -10.23 -24.12 30.59
C ARG A 179 -11.39 -23.48 31.37
N LEU A 180 -11.67 -22.19 31.14
CA LEU A 180 -12.74 -21.47 31.84
C LEU A 180 -14.12 -21.75 31.23
N TYR A 181 -14.18 -22.19 29.97
CA TYR A 181 -15.44 -22.38 29.25
C TYR A 181 -16.06 -23.75 29.54
N ARG A 182 -17.38 -23.79 29.67
CA ARG A 182 -18.18 -25.02 29.80
C ARG A 182 -19.19 -25.09 28.64
N PRO A 183 -18.73 -25.35 27.41
CA PRO A 183 -19.59 -25.27 26.24
C PRO A 183 -20.49 -26.50 26.09
N LYS A 184 -21.57 -26.31 25.32
CA LYS A 184 -22.34 -27.43 24.78
C LYS A 184 -21.56 -28.13 23.66
N PHE A 185 -20.95 -27.34 22.76
CA PHE A 185 -20.17 -27.82 21.63
C PHE A 185 -18.76 -27.22 21.62
N SER A 186 -17.75 -28.02 21.33
CA SER A 186 -16.37 -27.55 21.16
C SER A 186 -15.88 -27.86 19.75
N ILE A 187 -15.28 -26.88 19.08
CA ILE A 187 -14.62 -27.05 17.77
C ILE A 187 -13.11 -26.89 17.97
N VAL A 188 -12.33 -27.89 17.53
CA VAL A 188 -10.86 -27.89 17.57
C VAL A 188 -10.30 -27.98 16.15
N LEU A 189 -9.78 -26.85 15.65
CA LEU A 189 -9.35 -26.72 14.25
C LEU A 189 -7.98 -27.35 13.99
N ASN A 190 -7.03 -27.11 14.89
CA ASN A 190 -5.65 -27.58 14.84
C ASN A 190 -4.99 -27.33 16.21
N VAL A 191 -3.93 -28.10 16.53
CA VAL A 191 -3.15 -27.93 17.78
C VAL A 191 -1.66 -28.01 17.48
N GLU A 192 -0.99 -26.85 17.53
CA GLU A 192 0.45 -26.71 17.25
C GLU A 192 1.20 -26.12 18.46
N ALA A 193 2.53 -26.22 18.46
CA ALA A 193 3.38 -25.63 19.48
C ALA A 193 3.55 -24.12 19.26
N GLU A 194 2.54 -23.33 19.61
CA GLU A 194 2.56 -21.86 19.62
C GLU A 194 2.49 -21.31 21.07
N HIS A 195 2.75 -20.01 21.26
CA HIS A 195 2.68 -19.33 22.56
C HIS A 195 3.61 -19.92 23.64
N LEU A 196 4.81 -20.37 23.23
CA LEU A 196 5.82 -20.94 24.13
C LEU A 196 6.48 -19.92 25.08
N ASP A 197 6.06 -18.65 24.99
CA ASP A 197 6.30 -17.62 26.00
C ASP A 197 5.38 -17.77 27.22
N PHE A 198 4.23 -18.43 27.06
CA PHE A 198 3.29 -18.79 28.13
C PHE A 198 3.39 -20.28 28.50
N TYR A 199 3.37 -21.16 27.50
CA TYR A 199 3.44 -22.61 27.68
C TYR A 199 4.87 -23.13 27.68
N LYS A 200 5.17 -24.10 28.54
CA LYS A 200 6.50 -24.73 28.55
C LYS A 200 6.72 -25.65 27.36
N ASN A 201 5.66 -26.35 26.94
CA ASN A 201 5.71 -27.34 25.86
C ASN A 201 4.29 -27.70 25.40
N LEU A 202 4.22 -28.51 24.34
CA LEU A 202 2.97 -29.00 23.74
C LEU A 202 2.09 -29.78 24.72
N ALA A 203 2.65 -30.43 25.75
CA ALA A 203 1.85 -31.19 26.71
C ALA A 203 1.02 -30.27 27.63
N GLU A 204 1.51 -29.08 27.97
CA GLU A 204 0.70 -28.09 28.71
C GLU A 204 -0.45 -27.54 27.84
N ILE A 205 -0.21 -27.36 26.53
CA ILE A 205 -1.24 -26.98 25.56
C ILE A 205 -2.31 -28.08 25.47
N ASP A 206 -1.89 -29.33 25.24
CA ASP A 206 -2.77 -30.50 25.16
C ASP A 206 -3.64 -30.64 26.44
N ALA A 207 -3.09 -30.33 27.62
CA ALA A 207 -3.82 -30.37 28.90
C ALA A 207 -4.94 -29.31 28.99
N VAL A 208 -4.69 -28.10 28.45
CA VAL A 208 -5.71 -27.03 28.39
C VAL A 208 -6.85 -27.44 27.47
N PHE A 209 -6.56 -27.97 26.28
CA PHE A 209 -7.57 -28.52 25.38
C PHE A 209 -8.34 -29.68 26.03
N THR A 210 -7.63 -30.64 26.64
CA THR A 210 -8.26 -31.78 27.34
C THR A 210 -9.25 -31.31 28.40
N THR A 211 -8.94 -30.23 29.13
CA THR A 211 -9.84 -29.65 30.13
C THR A 211 -11.12 -29.10 29.50
N LEU A 212 -11.01 -28.35 28.40
CA LEU A 212 -12.17 -27.86 27.63
C LEU A 212 -13.04 -29.02 27.14
N LEU A 213 -12.42 -30.05 26.57
CA LEU A 213 -13.11 -31.22 26.03
C LEU A 213 -13.89 -31.97 27.12
N ASN A 214 -13.30 -32.15 28.30
CA ASN A 214 -13.96 -32.76 29.45
C ASN A 214 -15.14 -31.92 29.98
N GLN A 215 -15.09 -30.60 29.79
CA GLN A 215 -16.15 -29.66 30.15
C GLN A 215 -17.21 -29.50 29.07
N THR A 216 -17.06 -30.17 27.91
CA THR A 216 -18.02 -30.13 26.80
C THR A 216 -19.17 -31.10 27.06
N SER A 217 -20.41 -30.60 27.08
CA SER A 217 -21.57 -31.44 27.44
C SER A 217 -22.03 -32.35 26.30
N GLU A 218 -22.02 -31.86 25.05
CA GLU A 218 -22.46 -32.59 23.84
C GLU A 218 -21.25 -32.84 22.91
N THR A 219 -21.28 -32.39 21.66
CA THR A 219 -20.35 -32.85 20.62
C THR A 219 -19.00 -32.11 20.64
N VAL A 220 -17.93 -32.85 20.40
CA VAL A 220 -16.60 -32.32 20.08
C VAL A 220 -16.37 -32.46 18.58
N ILE A 221 -16.15 -31.36 17.87
CA ILE A 221 -15.91 -31.33 16.42
C ILE A 221 -14.44 -31.05 16.20
N TYR A 222 -13.74 -31.85 15.41
CA TYR A 222 -12.30 -31.66 15.21
C TYR A 222 -11.84 -31.95 13.79
N CYS A 223 -10.79 -31.25 13.36
CA CYS A 223 -10.13 -31.54 12.10
C CYS A 223 -9.35 -32.86 12.24
N GLY A 224 -9.80 -33.91 11.58
CA GLY A 224 -9.08 -35.18 11.61
C GLY A 224 -7.83 -35.16 10.76
N ASP A 225 -7.70 -34.26 9.78
CA ASP A 225 -6.47 -34.11 8.97
C ASP A 225 -5.32 -33.44 9.74
N ASP A 226 -5.60 -32.83 10.90
CA ASP A 226 -4.58 -32.25 11.78
C ASP A 226 -4.12 -33.25 12.83
N GLU A 227 -2.81 -33.53 12.88
CA GLU A 227 -2.24 -34.48 13.82
C GLU A 227 -2.43 -34.06 15.29
N GLY A 228 -2.42 -32.74 15.56
CA GLY A 228 -2.63 -32.16 16.88
C GLY A 228 -4.04 -32.37 17.40
N ALA A 229 -5.03 -31.95 16.63
CA ALA A 229 -6.43 -32.11 16.92
C ALA A 229 -6.82 -33.59 17.02
N ARG A 230 -6.31 -34.45 16.11
CA ARG A 230 -6.51 -35.90 16.16
C ARG A 230 -5.95 -36.51 17.45
N ARG A 231 -4.75 -36.10 17.88
CA ARG A 231 -4.13 -36.56 19.13
C ARG A 231 -4.99 -36.23 20.36
N VAL A 232 -5.48 -35.00 20.45
CA VAL A 232 -6.23 -34.52 21.63
C VAL A 232 -7.69 -34.98 21.62
N CYS A 233 -8.34 -35.02 20.46
CA CYS A 233 -9.78 -35.28 20.35
C CYS A 233 -10.15 -36.72 20.00
N GLY A 234 -9.27 -37.46 19.31
CA GLY A 234 -9.61 -38.74 18.67
C GLY A 234 -10.05 -39.86 19.62
N HIS A 235 -9.73 -39.75 20.92
CA HIS A 235 -10.12 -40.72 21.94
C HIS A 235 -11.45 -40.36 22.64
N ASN A 236 -12.06 -39.21 22.32
CA ASN A 236 -13.30 -38.76 22.95
C ASN A 236 -14.51 -39.36 22.21
N GLU A 237 -15.36 -40.09 22.93
CA GLU A 237 -16.55 -40.76 22.36
C GLU A 237 -17.58 -39.78 21.76
N LYS A 238 -17.56 -38.52 22.22
CA LYS A 238 -18.40 -37.43 21.72
C LYS A 238 -17.80 -36.76 20.48
N ALA A 239 -16.64 -37.22 19.99
CA ALA A 239 -15.94 -36.57 18.90
C ALA A 239 -16.52 -36.91 17.52
N ARG A 240 -16.49 -35.92 16.62
CA ARG A 240 -16.81 -36.04 15.19
C ARG A 240 -15.67 -35.43 14.38
N SER A 241 -15.05 -36.23 13.51
CA SER A 241 -13.93 -35.78 12.68
C SER A 241 -14.40 -35.18 11.36
N TYR A 242 -13.71 -34.16 10.88
CA TYR A 242 -13.87 -33.65 9.52
C TYR A 242 -12.51 -33.51 8.81
N GLY A 243 -12.51 -33.61 7.48
CA GLY A 243 -11.29 -33.40 6.70
C GLY A 243 -11.45 -33.75 5.22
N PHE A 244 -10.32 -34.02 4.57
CA PHE A 244 -10.23 -34.54 3.21
C PHE A 244 -10.02 -36.06 3.18
N GLY A 245 -9.44 -36.63 4.25
CA GLY A 245 -9.25 -38.07 4.40
C GLY A 245 -10.58 -38.83 4.47
N GLU A 246 -10.64 -40.01 3.86
CA GLU A 246 -11.86 -40.85 3.85
C GLU A 246 -12.20 -41.45 5.21
N GLU A 247 -11.25 -41.46 6.15
CA GLU A 247 -11.42 -41.92 7.52
C GLU A 247 -12.21 -40.93 8.40
N ASN A 248 -12.43 -39.70 7.93
CA ASN A 248 -13.16 -38.69 8.68
C ASN A 248 -14.69 -38.93 8.61
N ASP A 249 -15.42 -38.57 9.68
CA ASP A 249 -16.88 -38.65 9.68
C ASP A 249 -17.51 -37.75 8.63
N PHE A 250 -16.92 -36.58 8.40
CA PHE A 250 -17.31 -35.61 7.38
C PHE A 250 -16.15 -35.33 6.42
N VAL A 251 -16.38 -35.52 5.12
CA VAL A 251 -15.34 -35.43 4.08
C VAL A 251 -15.73 -34.38 3.03
N ALA A 252 -14.78 -33.51 2.66
CA ALA A 252 -14.89 -32.69 1.45
C ALA A 252 -14.16 -33.37 0.27
N ARG A 253 -14.87 -33.57 -0.84
CA ARG A 253 -14.35 -34.15 -2.09
C ARG A 253 -14.61 -33.21 -3.28
N ASP A 254 -14.03 -33.54 -4.43
CA ASP A 254 -14.24 -32.81 -5.70
C ASP A 254 -14.01 -31.30 -5.58
N ILE A 255 -12.93 -30.92 -4.89
CA ILE A 255 -12.62 -29.53 -4.60
C ILE A 255 -12.19 -28.82 -5.89
N LEU A 256 -12.95 -27.79 -6.27
CA LEU A 256 -12.69 -26.93 -7.41
C LEU A 256 -12.48 -25.50 -6.93
N GLU A 257 -11.28 -24.97 -7.13
CA GLU A 257 -10.92 -23.59 -6.81
C GLU A 257 -11.01 -22.72 -8.07
N GLY A 258 -11.69 -21.58 -7.99
CA GLY A 258 -11.79 -20.67 -9.14
C GLY A 258 -12.57 -19.40 -8.87
N ARG A 259 -12.24 -18.32 -9.60
CA ARG A 259 -12.97 -17.02 -9.57
C ARG A 259 -13.07 -16.31 -8.21
N GLY A 260 -12.38 -16.80 -7.18
CA GLY A 260 -12.45 -16.28 -5.81
C GLY A 260 -13.38 -17.08 -4.90
N THR A 261 -13.94 -18.18 -5.38
CA THR A 261 -14.76 -19.12 -4.61
C THR A 261 -14.15 -20.52 -4.66
N THR A 262 -14.60 -21.40 -3.77
CA THR A 262 -14.23 -22.82 -3.78
C THR A 262 -15.50 -23.67 -3.70
N ALA A 263 -15.67 -24.61 -4.63
CA ALA A 263 -16.77 -25.56 -4.61
C ALA A 263 -16.28 -26.96 -4.21
N PHE A 264 -17.09 -27.70 -3.45
CA PHE A 264 -16.77 -29.05 -3.00
C PHE A 264 -18.04 -29.85 -2.66
N THR A 265 -17.92 -31.17 -2.65
CA THR A 265 -18.98 -32.11 -2.25
C THR A 265 -18.77 -32.52 -0.80
N VAL A 266 -19.83 -32.48 0.01
CA VAL A 266 -19.80 -32.90 1.42
C VAL A 266 -20.36 -34.32 1.54
N VAL A 267 -19.59 -35.20 2.18
CA VAL A 267 -19.97 -36.59 2.44
C VAL A 267 -19.96 -36.81 3.95
N ARG A 268 -21.03 -37.38 4.51
CA ARG A 268 -21.13 -37.80 5.91
C ARG A 268 -21.20 -39.31 5.99
N GLN A 269 -20.19 -39.94 6.60
CA GLN A 269 -20.12 -41.40 6.80
C GLN A 269 -20.40 -42.19 5.51
N GLY A 270 -19.78 -41.78 4.41
CA GLY A 270 -19.93 -42.40 3.09
C GLY A 270 -21.19 -42.00 2.30
N LYS A 271 -22.13 -41.23 2.89
CA LYS A 271 -23.31 -40.72 2.20
C LYS A 271 -23.13 -39.25 1.81
N GLU A 272 -23.33 -38.94 0.53
CA GLU A 272 -23.32 -37.56 0.05
C GLU A 272 -24.47 -36.74 0.69
N LEU A 273 -24.11 -35.60 1.29
CA LEU A 273 -25.07 -34.61 1.79
C LEU A 273 -25.43 -33.62 0.68
N GLY A 274 -24.45 -33.23 -0.13
CA GLY A 274 -24.65 -32.38 -1.30
C GLY A 274 -23.45 -31.48 -1.60
N ARG A 275 -23.64 -30.58 -2.56
CA ARG A 275 -22.59 -29.68 -3.05
C ARG A 275 -22.65 -28.32 -2.36
N VAL A 276 -21.49 -27.83 -1.96
CA VAL A 276 -21.31 -26.51 -1.35
C VAL A 276 -20.45 -25.64 -2.27
N GLU A 277 -20.84 -24.38 -2.41
CA GLU A 277 -19.98 -23.32 -2.91
C GLU A 277 -19.66 -22.39 -1.75
N LEU A 278 -18.37 -22.11 -1.53
CA LEU A 278 -17.87 -21.22 -0.50
C LEU A 278 -17.47 -19.89 -1.13
N GLY A 279 -17.98 -18.79 -0.58
CA GLY A 279 -17.74 -17.42 -1.09
C GLY A 279 -16.30 -16.91 -0.97
N ILE A 280 -15.40 -17.70 -0.39
CA ILE A 280 -13.96 -17.40 -0.27
C ILE A 280 -13.12 -18.56 -0.78
N PRO A 281 -11.89 -18.30 -1.29
CA PRO A 281 -11.05 -19.34 -1.84
C PRO A 281 -10.20 -20.03 -0.76
N GLY A 282 -9.64 -21.20 -1.12
CA GLY A 282 -8.58 -21.87 -0.37
C GLY A 282 -9.04 -23.11 0.39
N ARG A 283 -8.27 -24.19 0.27
CA ARG A 283 -8.54 -25.48 0.95
C ARG A 283 -8.67 -25.37 2.48
N HIS A 284 -7.89 -24.50 3.12
CA HIS A 284 -8.02 -24.27 4.56
C HIS A 284 -9.40 -23.69 4.93
N ASN A 285 -10.00 -22.87 4.05
CA ASN A 285 -11.36 -22.37 4.24
C ASN A 285 -12.43 -23.43 3.97
N VAL A 286 -12.14 -24.45 3.16
CA VAL A 286 -12.99 -25.65 3.04
C VAL A 286 -13.02 -26.42 4.37
N LEU A 287 -11.88 -26.57 5.04
CA LEU A 287 -11.82 -27.19 6.38
C LEU A 287 -12.61 -26.37 7.42
N ASN A 288 -12.46 -25.03 7.40
CA ASN A 288 -13.25 -24.14 8.27
C ASN A 288 -14.77 -24.26 8.00
N ALA A 289 -15.15 -24.34 6.72
CA ALA A 289 -16.54 -24.51 6.31
C ALA A 289 -17.09 -25.89 6.73
N LEU A 290 -16.30 -26.96 6.61
CA LEU A 290 -16.67 -28.29 7.10
C LEU A 290 -16.96 -28.26 8.60
N ALA A 291 -16.12 -27.63 9.42
CA ALA A 291 -16.38 -27.50 10.86
C ALA A 291 -17.74 -26.84 11.16
N ALA A 292 -18.07 -25.77 10.41
CA ALA A 292 -19.36 -25.10 10.53
C ALA A 292 -20.54 -25.96 10.05
N ILE A 293 -20.34 -26.77 9.00
CA ILE A 293 -21.33 -27.74 8.50
C ILE A 293 -21.58 -28.83 9.53
N VAL A 294 -20.53 -29.38 10.15
CA VAL A 294 -20.69 -30.39 11.22
C VAL A 294 -21.52 -29.81 12.36
N LEU A 295 -21.18 -28.61 12.85
CA LEU A 295 -21.96 -27.95 13.90
C LEU A 295 -23.43 -27.77 13.48
N ALA A 296 -23.67 -27.31 12.25
CA ALA A 296 -25.02 -27.11 11.74
C ALA A 296 -25.81 -28.43 11.68
N CYS A 297 -25.17 -29.55 11.33
CA CYS A 297 -25.78 -30.87 11.37
C CYS A 297 -26.09 -31.34 12.80
N GLU A 298 -25.22 -31.06 13.77
CA GLU A 298 -25.43 -31.44 15.18
C GLU A 298 -26.59 -30.68 15.84
N VAL A 299 -26.91 -29.49 15.33
CA VAL A 299 -28.10 -28.71 15.76
C VAL A 299 -29.28 -28.85 14.79
N GLU A 300 -29.25 -29.87 13.93
CA GLU A 300 -30.32 -30.23 12.99
C GLU A 300 -30.75 -29.09 12.04
N ALA A 301 -29.82 -28.22 11.66
CA ALA A 301 -30.06 -27.18 10.66
C ALA A 301 -30.18 -27.76 9.25
N ASP A 302 -31.05 -27.18 8.43
CA ASP A 302 -31.24 -27.57 7.03
C ASP A 302 -29.96 -27.34 6.20
N PHE A 303 -29.40 -28.42 5.66
CA PHE A 303 -28.18 -28.39 4.86
C PHE A 303 -28.25 -27.45 3.65
N GLU A 304 -29.41 -27.33 2.99
CA GLU A 304 -29.59 -26.44 1.84
C GLU A 304 -29.54 -24.96 2.25
N LEU A 305 -29.97 -24.63 3.47
CA LEU A 305 -29.80 -23.28 4.02
C LEU A 305 -28.34 -23.02 4.39
N VAL A 306 -27.65 -24.02 4.96
CA VAL A 306 -26.23 -23.94 5.31
C VAL A 306 -25.37 -23.76 4.05
N ALA A 307 -25.58 -24.56 3.01
CA ALA A 307 -24.85 -24.49 1.75
C ALA A 307 -25.05 -23.13 1.06
N ARG A 308 -26.29 -22.61 1.01
CA ARG A 308 -26.57 -21.26 0.50
C ARG A 308 -25.97 -20.16 1.36
N ALA A 309 -25.90 -20.34 2.69
CA ALA A 309 -25.27 -19.38 3.56
C ALA A 309 -23.76 -19.29 3.28
N LEU A 310 -23.07 -20.42 3.13
CA LEU A 310 -21.64 -20.48 2.82
C LEU A 310 -21.29 -19.83 1.48
N SER A 311 -22.16 -19.90 0.47
CA SER A 311 -21.91 -19.23 -0.82
C SER A 311 -21.97 -17.70 -0.72
N THR A 312 -22.72 -17.18 0.25
CA THR A 312 -22.80 -15.74 0.56
C THR A 312 -21.76 -15.27 1.56
N PHE A 313 -20.93 -16.16 2.11
CA PHE A 313 -19.91 -15.79 3.07
C PHE A 313 -18.77 -15.05 2.36
N ALA A 314 -18.78 -13.72 2.49
CA ALA A 314 -17.62 -12.89 2.22
C ALA A 314 -16.77 -12.88 3.51
N GLY A 315 -15.50 -13.27 3.41
CA GLY A 315 -14.60 -13.47 4.55
C GLY A 315 -14.46 -12.27 5.50
N ALA A 316 -13.67 -12.45 6.55
CA ALA A 316 -13.37 -11.35 7.48
C ALA A 316 -12.68 -10.18 6.74
N LYS A 317 -12.87 -8.95 7.25
CA LYS A 317 -12.02 -7.83 6.80
C LYS A 317 -10.56 -8.24 6.97
N ARG A 318 -9.73 -7.96 5.96
CA ARG A 318 -8.31 -8.31 5.93
C ARG A 318 -8.03 -9.82 6.04
N ARG A 319 -8.94 -10.72 5.62
CA ARG A 319 -8.63 -12.16 5.47
C ARG A 319 -8.93 -12.56 4.03
N PHE A 320 -7.88 -12.60 3.22
CA PHE A 320 -7.90 -12.77 1.78
C PHE A 320 -8.91 -11.83 1.09
N GLU A 321 -9.01 -10.60 1.59
CA GLU A 321 -10.02 -9.63 1.18
C GLU A 321 -9.63 -9.05 -0.19
N THR A 322 -10.48 -9.24 -1.20
CA THR A 322 -10.26 -8.59 -2.50
C THR A 322 -10.62 -7.11 -2.39
N LYS A 323 -9.60 -6.23 -2.43
CA LYS A 323 -9.76 -4.78 -2.36
C LYS A 323 -9.97 -4.15 -3.74
N TRP A 324 -9.42 -4.78 -4.78
CA TRP A 324 -9.54 -4.32 -6.18
C TRP A 324 -9.45 -5.49 -7.15
N ARG A 325 -10.23 -5.44 -8.22
CA ARG A 325 -10.23 -6.48 -9.24
C ARG A 325 -10.59 -5.93 -10.61
N THR A 326 -9.60 -5.82 -11.46
CA THR A 326 -9.73 -5.61 -12.90
C THR A 326 -9.06 -6.74 -13.68
N ARG A 327 -9.08 -6.63 -15.01
CA ARG A 327 -8.34 -7.54 -15.89
C ARG A 327 -6.85 -7.35 -15.69
N GLU A 328 -6.41 -6.12 -15.47
CA GLU A 328 -5.03 -5.65 -15.39
C GLU A 328 -4.43 -5.83 -14.00
N LEU A 329 -5.20 -5.64 -12.92
CA LEU A 329 -4.67 -5.74 -11.56
C LEU A 329 -5.66 -6.44 -10.64
N ARG A 330 -5.14 -7.27 -9.73
CA ARG A 330 -5.88 -7.72 -8.55
C ARG A 330 -5.13 -7.31 -7.30
N VAL A 331 -5.81 -6.69 -6.35
CA VAL A 331 -5.25 -6.34 -5.04
C VAL A 331 -5.99 -7.08 -3.96
N ILE A 332 -5.26 -7.81 -3.12
CA ILE A 332 -5.76 -8.59 -1.99
C ILE A 332 -5.08 -8.09 -0.72
N ASP A 333 -5.84 -7.99 0.38
CA ASP A 333 -5.31 -7.71 1.72
C ASP A 333 -5.53 -8.91 2.65
N ASP A 334 -4.49 -9.29 3.38
CA ASP A 334 -4.52 -10.39 4.34
C ASP A 334 -3.75 -10.06 5.64
N TYR A 335 -4.34 -10.45 6.78
CA TYR A 335 -3.85 -10.21 8.13
C TYR A 335 -2.77 -11.21 8.59
N GLY A 336 -2.56 -12.28 7.81
CA GLY A 336 -1.59 -13.31 8.05
C GLY A 336 -0.22 -12.72 8.37
N HIS A 337 0.33 -13.13 9.50
CA HIS A 337 1.57 -12.57 10.04
C HIS A 337 2.45 -13.65 10.68
N HIS A 338 1.97 -14.89 10.76
CA HIS A 338 2.77 -16.07 11.05
C HIS A 338 3.19 -16.77 9.74
N PRO A 339 4.39 -17.38 9.64
CA PRO A 339 4.85 -18.07 8.43
C PRO A 339 3.84 -19.08 7.85
N THR A 340 3.17 -19.87 8.69
CA THR A 340 2.13 -20.85 8.28
C THR A 340 0.95 -20.17 7.59
N GLU A 341 0.46 -19.05 8.14
CA GLU A 341 -0.64 -18.26 7.56
C GLU A 341 -0.23 -17.63 6.23
N ILE A 342 0.99 -17.10 6.17
CA ILE A 342 1.58 -16.50 4.97
C ILE A 342 1.67 -17.55 3.86
N GLU A 343 2.21 -18.74 4.16
CA GLU A 343 2.33 -19.81 3.19
C GLU A 343 0.97 -20.23 2.63
N ALA A 344 -0.04 -20.41 3.48
CA ALA A 344 -1.41 -20.74 3.06
C ALA A 344 -2.02 -19.64 2.17
N THR A 345 -1.79 -18.38 2.53
CA THR A 345 -2.27 -17.20 1.77
C THR A 345 -1.62 -17.14 0.40
N LEU A 346 -0.29 -17.33 0.31
CA LEU A 346 0.44 -17.30 -0.96
C LEU A 346 0.06 -18.46 -1.87
N LYS A 347 -0.12 -19.68 -1.33
CA LYS A 347 -0.67 -20.82 -2.10
C LYS A 347 -2.03 -20.49 -2.71
N THR A 348 -2.91 -19.86 -1.93
CA THR A 348 -4.23 -19.42 -2.39
C THR A 348 -4.13 -18.31 -3.44
N ALA A 349 -3.21 -17.35 -3.27
CA ALA A 349 -2.98 -16.29 -4.25
C ALA A 349 -2.49 -16.85 -5.59
N ARG A 350 -1.60 -17.86 -5.57
CA ARG A 350 -1.11 -18.53 -6.78
C ARG A 350 -2.18 -19.32 -7.51
N SER A 351 -3.11 -19.97 -6.81
CA SER A 351 -4.19 -20.73 -7.46
C SER A 351 -5.15 -19.85 -8.28
N LEU A 352 -5.10 -18.53 -8.09
CA LEU A 352 -5.86 -17.57 -8.91
C LEU A 352 -5.31 -17.38 -10.34
N GLY A 353 -4.15 -17.96 -10.67
CA GLY A 353 -3.63 -18.05 -12.04
C GLY A 353 -3.20 -16.71 -12.65
N ARG A 354 -2.67 -15.79 -11.83
CA ARG A 354 -2.09 -14.51 -12.30
C ARG A 354 -0.63 -14.70 -12.73
N GLU A 355 -0.12 -13.78 -13.55
CA GLU A 355 1.23 -13.93 -14.15
C GLU A 355 2.35 -13.74 -13.13
N ARG A 356 2.14 -12.86 -12.15
CA ARG A 356 3.11 -12.54 -11.11
C ARG A 356 2.41 -12.19 -9.81
N LEU A 357 2.89 -12.76 -8.72
CA LEU A 357 2.51 -12.47 -7.34
C LEU A 357 3.53 -11.49 -6.74
N VAL A 358 3.06 -10.27 -6.49
CA VAL A 358 3.81 -9.20 -5.84
C VAL A 358 3.30 -9.07 -4.40
N VAL A 359 4.16 -9.28 -3.42
CA VAL A 359 3.80 -9.24 -2.00
C VAL A 359 4.40 -8.00 -1.36
N VAL A 360 3.59 -7.29 -0.56
CA VAL A 360 4.07 -6.28 0.37
C VAL A 360 3.82 -6.81 1.77
N PHE A 361 4.90 -7.18 2.47
CA PHE A 361 4.83 -7.79 3.78
C PHE A 361 5.30 -6.82 4.86
N GLN A 362 4.50 -6.64 5.91
CA GLN A 362 4.89 -5.91 7.10
C GLN A 362 5.04 -6.87 8.29
N PRO A 363 6.27 -7.11 8.78
CA PRO A 363 6.49 -7.96 9.93
C PRO A 363 5.83 -7.37 11.18
N HIS A 364 5.27 -8.21 12.04
CA HIS A 364 4.62 -7.79 13.28
C HIS A 364 5.40 -8.28 14.49
N ARG A 365 5.88 -7.33 15.31
CA ARG A 365 6.79 -7.49 16.48
C ARG A 365 8.25 -7.82 16.12
N TYR A 366 9.18 -7.24 16.85
CA TYR A 366 10.62 -7.48 16.70
C TYR A 366 11.01 -8.87 17.18
N SER A 367 10.46 -9.29 18.32
CA SER A 367 10.71 -10.62 18.92
C SER A 367 10.40 -11.77 17.96
N ARG A 368 9.22 -11.70 17.31
CA ARG A 368 8.78 -12.69 16.31
C ARG A 368 9.64 -12.65 15.06
N THR A 369 9.94 -11.45 14.55
CA THR A 369 10.79 -11.26 13.37
C THR A 369 12.16 -11.91 13.58
N GLN A 370 12.77 -11.72 14.74
CA GLN A 370 14.05 -12.34 15.09
C GLN A 370 13.95 -13.87 15.17
N ARG A 371 12.92 -14.38 15.87
CA ARG A 371 12.78 -15.81 16.15
C ARG A 371 12.45 -16.65 14.92
N LEU A 372 11.64 -16.12 14.01
CA LEU A 372 11.07 -16.86 12.87
C LEU A 372 11.61 -16.38 11.50
N ALA A 373 12.77 -15.71 11.48
CA ALA A 373 13.31 -15.11 10.27
C ALA A 373 13.46 -16.12 9.12
N GLU A 374 13.95 -17.33 9.42
CA GLU A 374 14.13 -18.39 8.42
C GLU A 374 12.79 -18.93 7.93
N GLU A 375 11.81 -19.11 8.81
CA GLU A 375 10.48 -19.57 8.44
C GLU A 375 9.75 -18.53 7.57
N PHE A 376 9.88 -17.24 7.86
CA PHE A 376 9.40 -16.16 6.99
C PHE A 376 10.09 -16.20 5.63
N GLY A 377 11.42 -16.32 5.62
CA GLY A 377 12.23 -16.42 4.41
C GLY A 377 11.76 -17.55 3.49
N ARG A 378 11.35 -18.69 4.08
CA ARG A 378 10.81 -19.86 3.37
C ARG A 378 9.43 -19.61 2.80
N ALA A 379 8.50 -19.15 3.64
CA ALA A 379 7.10 -18.96 3.25
C ALA A 379 6.98 -17.97 2.09
N LEU A 380 7.78 -16.89 2.13
CA LEU A 380 7.78 -15.82 1.12
C LEU A 380 8.38 -16.24 -0.24
N GLN A 381 9.08 -17.37 -0.34
CA GLN A 381 9.57 -17.89 -1.63
C GLN A 381 8.45 -18.25 -2.63
N LEU A 382 7.20 -18.35 -2.16
CA LEU A 382 6.06 -18.60 -3.02
C LEU A 382 5.66 -17.40 -3.90
N ALA A 383 6.23 -16.22 -3.67
CA ALA A 383 6.02 -15.03 -4.48
C ALA A 383 7.21 -14.77 -5.41
N GLU A 384 6.97 -14.14 -6.56
CA GLU A 384 8.04 -13.73 -7.46
C GLU A 384 8.78 -12.47 -6.95
N VAL A 385 8.04 -11.51 -6.36
CA VAL A 385 8.61 -10.26 -5.83
C VAL A 385 8.03 -9.98 -4.45
N VAL A 386 8.88 -9.67 -3.48
CA VAL A 386 8.48 -9.35 -2.10
C VAL A 386 9.12 -8.04 -1.65
N TYR A 387 8.29 -7.10 -1.23
CA TYR A 387 8.69 -5.89 -0.56
C TYR A 387 8.43 -6.05 0.94
N VAL A 388 9.48 -6.00 1.75
CA VAL A 388 9.38 -6.06 3.22
C VAL A 388 9.46 -4.63 3.78
N LEU A 389 8.49 -4.28 4.62
CA LEU A 389 8.39 -2.97 5.28
C LEU A 389 9.07 -2.98 6.65
N PRO A 390 9.24 -1.82 7.31
CA PRO A 390 9.71 -1.77 8.68
C PRO A 390 8.78 -2.54 9.62
N VAL A 391 9.35 -3.11 10.68
CA VAL A 391 8.62 -3.92 11.65
C VAL A 391 7.55 -3.08 12.34
N TYR A 392 6.30 -3.54 12.32
CA TYR A 392 5.24 -2.98 13.13
C TYR A 392 5.45 -3.39 14.60
N ALA A 393 5.89 -2.46 15.43
CA ALA A 393 6.39 -2.73 16.78
C ALA A 393 5.35 -3.36 17.72
N ALA A 394 4.07 -3.00 17.57
CA ALA A 394 2.99 -3.45 18.46
C ALA A 394 3.33 -3.32 19.96
N SER A 395 3.90 -2.17 20.34
CA SER A 395 4.34 -1.82 21.70
C SER A 395 5.62 -2.52 22.21
N GLU A 396 6.40 -3.18 21.34
CA GLU A 396 7.76 -3.63 21.66
C GLU A 396 8.80 -2.52 21.43
N ASP A 397 9.83 -2.50 22.27
CA ASP A 397 11.03 -1.72 22.00
C ASP A 397 11.81 -2.34 20.83
N PRO A 398 12.42 -1.53 19.94
CA PRO A 398 13.25 -2.05 18.85
C PRO A 398 14.39 -2.95 19.35
N ILE A 399 14.56 -4.12 18.72
CA ILE A 399 15.69 -5.00 19.00
C ILE A 399 16.85 -4.61 18.05
N PRO A 400 18.05 -4.28 18.57
CA PRO A 400 19.19 -3.92 17.74
C PRO A 400 19.51 -4.99 16.68
N GLY A 401 19.62 -4.56 15.41
CA GLY A 401 19.91 -5.46 14.28
C GLY A 401 18.69 -6.19 13.70
N VAL A 402 17.50 -6.05 14.28
CA VAL A 402 16.27 -6.68 13.78
C VAL A 402 15.42 -5.65 13.03
N SER A 403 15.17 -5.90 11.75
CA SER A 403 14.34 -5.05 10.89
C SER A 403 13.70 -5.87 9.76
N GLY A 404 13.02 -5.20 8.81
CA GLY A 404 12.55 -5.87 7.59
C GLY A 404 13.71 -6.46 6.76
N ALA A 405 14.91 -5.87 6.83
CA ALA A 405 16.11 -6.41 6.18
C ALA A 405 16.46 -7.81 6.68
N THR A 406 16.21 -8.12 7.96
CA THR A 406 16.45 -9.45 8.55
C THR A 406 15.69 -10.55 7.80
N ILE A 407 14.48 -10.25 7.33
CA ILE A 407 13.66 -11.20 6.56
C ILE A 407 14.15 -11.28 5.12
N VAL A 408 14.51 -10.16 4.50
CA VAL A 408 15.06 -10.14 3.14
C VAL A 408 16.35 -10.96 3.06
N GLU A 409 17.26 -10.78 4.02
CA GLU A 409 18.48 -11.59 4.13
C GLU A 409 18.17 -13.09 4.31
N ALA A 410 17.11 -13.44 5.06
CA ALA A 410 16.68 -14.82 5.19
C ALA A 410 16.08 -15.37 3.89
N MET A 411 15.33 -14.56 3.14
CA MET A 411 14.84 -14.94 1.81
C MET A 411 15.98 -15.21 0.82
N GLU A 412 16.99 -14.33 0.78
CA GLU A 412 18.16 -14.46 -0.10
C GLU A 412 18.93 -15.76 0.15
N ARG A 413 18.97 -16.24 1.40
CA ARG A 413 19.59 -17.52 1.76
C ARG A 413 18.82 -18.74 1.26
N GLN A 414 17.52 -18.62 1.01
CA GLN A 414 16.64 -19.77 0.78
C GLN A 414 16.22 -19.98 -0.66
N GLY A 415 16.26 -18.97 -1.51
CA GLY A 415 15.82 -19.15 -2.89
C GLY A 415 15.86 -17.91 -3.75
N PRO A 416 15.29 -18.00 -4.97
CA PRO A 416 15.44 -16.99 -6.00
C PRO A 416 14.44 -15.83 -5.91
N ALA A 417 13.51 -15.84 -4.94
CA ALA A 417 12.51 -14.78 -4.83
C ALA A 417 13.17 -13.40 -4.65
N GLU A 418 12.69 -12.41 -5.38
CA GLU A 418 13.27 -11.06 -5.38
C GLU A 418 12.78 -10.29 -4.15
N GLY A 419 13.63 -10.21 -3.10
CA GLY A 419 13.33 -9.53 -1.85
C GLY A 419 13.89 -8.11 -1.80
N TRP A 420 13.08 -7.14 -1.38
CA TRP A 420 13.47 -5.74 -1.21
C TRP A 420 13.06 -5.23 0.16
N TYR A 421 13.98 -4.63 0.91
CA TYR A 421 13.63 -3.89 2.11
C TYR A 421 13.34 -2.44 1.75
N LEU A 422 12.13 -1.96 2.09
CA LEU A 422 11.73 -0.56 1.93
C LEU A 422 11.74 0.08 3.32
N GLU A 423 12.72 0.95 3.58
CA GLU A 423 12.93 1.59 4.90
C GLU A 423 11.83 2.58 5.29
N ASP A 424 11.20 3.21 4.31
CA ASP A 424 10.20 4.25 4.53
C ASP A 424 8.81 3.74 4.15
N PHE A 425 7.96 3.59 5.17
CA PHE A 425 6.58 3.17 5.01
C PHE A 425 5.77 4.18 4.18
N GLU A 426 6.02 5.48 4.34
CA GLU A 426 5.19 6.52 3.72
C GLU A 426 5.37 6.60 2.20
N THR A 427 6.54 6.20 1.71
CA THR A 427 6.89 6.20 0.28
C THR A 427 6.86 4.81 -0.36
N ALA A 428 6.59 3.75 0.41
CA ALA A 428 6.64 2.38 -0.09
C ALA A 428 5.66 2.12 -1.25
N HIS A 429 4.48 2.74 -1.24
CA HIS A 429 3.51 2.61 -2.33
C HIS A 429 4.03 3.16 -3.66
N HIS A 430 4.94 4.14 -3.64
CA HIS A 430 5.55 4.66 -4.86
C HIS A 430 6.43 3.61 -5.54
N VAL A 431 7.27 2.93 -4.76
CA VAL A 431 8.16 1.87 -5.29
C VAL A 431 7.34 0.68 -5.76
N VAL A 432 6.39 0.20 -4.95
CA VAL A 432 5.53 -0.94 -5.28
C VAL A 432 4.67 -0.62 -6.50
N GLY A 433 3.97 0.52 -6.50
CA GLY A 433 3.09 0.92 -7.60
C GLY A 433 3.82 1.13 -8.93
N ASN A 434 5.05 1.68 -8.91
CA ASN A 434 5.87 1.81 -10.13
C ASN A 434 6.35 0.45 -10.68
N ALA A 435 6.50 -0.55 -9.81
CA ALA A 435 6.99 -1.88 -10.17
C ALA A 435 5.88 -2.81 -10.70
N LEU A 436 4.61 -2.49 -10.46
CA LEU A 436 3.46 -3.28 -10.92
C LEU A 436 3.41 -3.32 -12.46
N LYS A 437 2.98 -4.47 -12.97
CA LYS A 437 2.79 -4.78 -14.38
C LYS A 437 1.36 -5.24 -14.63
N ASN A 438 0.96 -5.23 -15.89
CA ASN A 438 -0.32 -5.78 -16.29
C ASN A 438 -0.42 -7.27 -15.89
N ARG A 439 -1.59 -7.65 -15.39
CA ARG A 439 -1.97 -8.98 -14.89
C ARG A 439 -1.28 -9.43 -13.60
N ASP A 440 -0.65 -8.51 -12.88
CA ASP A 440 -0.13 -8.78 -11.53
C ASP A 440 -1.25 -9.04 -10.52
N LEU A 441 -0.92 -9.82 -9.48
CA LEU A 441 -1.61 -9.84 -8.21
C LEU A 441 -0.75 -9.15 -7.15
N LEU A 442 -1.25 -8.05 -6.59
CA LEU A 442 -0.67 -7.40 -5.41
C LEU A 442 -1.32 -7.97 -4.14
N LEU A 443 -0.52 -8.50 -3.22
CA LEU A 443 -0.96 -8.95 -1.91
C LEU A 443 -0.32 -8.08 -0.82
N THR A 444 -1.13 -7.33 -0.07
CA THR A 444 -0.68 -6.71 1.19
C THR A 444 -0.88 -7.68 2.34
N LEU A 445 0.18 -7.92 3.11
CA LEU A 445 0.25 -9.02 4.08
C LEU A 445 0.81 -8.53 5.42
N GLY A 446 0.05 -8.74 6.50
CA GLY A 446 0.49 -8.47 7.86
C GLY A 446 -0.57 -7.82 8.75
N ALA A 447 -0.40 -7.96 10.07
CA ALA A 447 -1.36 -7.50 11.07
C ALA A 447 -1.36 -5.97 11.31
N GLY A 448 -0.29 -5.27 10.90
CA GLY A 448 -0.16 -3.82 11.07
C GLY A 448 -0.96 -3.00 10.05
N ASN A 449 -0.41 -1.86 9.64
CA ASN A 449 -1.05 -0.90 8.73
C ASN A 449 -0.70 -1.10 7.24
N VAL A 450 -0.04 -2.18 6.85
CA VAL A 450 0.32 -2.51 5.45
C VAL A 450 -0.80 -2.36 4.40
N HIS A 451 -2.06 -2.57 4.80
CA HIS A 451 -3.23 -2.40 3.93
C HIS A 451 -3.37 -0.98 3.36
N GLU A 452 -2.78 0.02 4.02
CA GLU A 452 -2.76 1.42 3.55
C GLU A 452 -1.97 1.57 2.24
N ILE A 453 -0.90 0.77 2.04
CA ILE A 453 -0.12 0.74 0.80
C ILE A 453 -1.00 0.33 -0.38
N GLY A 454 -1.76 -0.77 -0.21
CA GLY A 454 -2.71 -1.24 -1.21
C GLY A 454 -3.78 -0.19 -1.51
N ARG A 455 -4.30 0.49 -0.48
CA ARG A 455 -5.32 1.54 -0.63
C ARG A 455 -4.81 2.75 -1.44
N LYS A 456 -3.59 3.24 -1.15
CA LYS A 456 -2.98 4.36 -1.90
C LYS A 456 -2.80 3.98 -3.38
N ILE A 457 -2.32 2.77 -3.67
CA ILE A 457 -2.16 2.27 -5.04
C ILE A 457 -3.50 2.16 -5.75
N ILE A 458 -4.53 1.58 -5.11
CA ILE A 458 -5.86 1.42 -5.70
C ILE A 458 -6.48 2.76 -6.08
N ARG A 459 -6.39 3.76 -5.19
CA ARG A 459 -6.91 5.11 -5.44
C ARG A 459 -6.34 5.70 -6.73
N ASP A 460 -5.03 5.62 -6.91
CA ASP A 460 -4.36 6.20 -8.06
C ASP A 460 -4.51 5.32 -9.31
N GLN A 461 -4.54 4.00 -9.16
CA GLN A 461 -4.82 3.06 -10.26
C GLN A 461 -6.21 3.26 -10.86
N ALA A 462 -7.22 3.61 -10.04
CA ALA A 462 -8.56 3.90 -10.52
C ALA A 462 -8.58 5.09 -11.51
N VAL A 463 -7.79 6.13 -11.25
CA VAL A 463 -7.63 7.29 -12.16
C VAL A 463 -7.01 6.85 -13.50
N VAL A 464 -6.02 5.96 -13.46
CA VAL A 464 -5.36 5.44 -14.67
C VAL A 464 -6.30 4.58 -15.51
N GLU A 465 -7.13 3.75 -14.86
CA GLU A 465 -8.11 2.92 -15.54
C GLU A 465 -9.22 3.77 -16.17
N GLU A 466 -9.68 4.82 -15.48
CA GLU A 466 -10.65 5.76 -16.02
C GLU A 466 -10.10 6.51 -17.24
N LEU A 467 -8.88 7.06 -17.15
CA LEU A 467 -8.21 7.69 -18.29
C LEU A 467 -8.17 6.75 -19.51
N ARG A 468 -7.73 5.50 -19.32
CA ARG A 468 -7.65 4.52 -20.42
C ARG A 468 -9.02 4.20 -21.02
N ARG A 469 -10.07 4.20 -20.20
CA ARG A 469 -11.45 3.97 -20.65
C ARG A 469 -11.94 5.10 -21.55
N GLU A 470 -11.60 6.34 -21.23
CA GLU A 470 -12.02 7.51 -22.01
C GLU A 470 -11.19 7.73 -23.28
N THR A 471 -9.87 7.51 -23.21
CA THR A 471 -8.95 7.81 -24.33
C THR A 471 -8.66 6.62 -25.25
N GLY A 472 -9.00 5.40 -24.84
CA GLY A 472 -8.56 4.15 -25.51
C GLY A 472 -7.17 3.69 -25.06
N GLU A 473 -6.92 2.36 -25.11
CA GLU A 473 -5.73 1.72 -24.52
C GLU A 473 -4.41 1.93 -25.29
N ASP A 474 -4.46 2.23 -26.59
CA ASP A 474 -3.30 2.10 -27.48
C ASP A 474 -2.46 3.39 -27.67
N ASP A 475 -3.01 4.57 -27.33
CA ASP A 475 -2.38 5.86 -27.66
C ASP A 475 -1.58 6.49 -26.50
N LEU A 476 -1.78 6.01 -25.26
CA LEU A 476 -1.21 6.59 -24.05
C LEU A 476 -0.50 5.55 -23.20
N LYS A 477 0.81 5.75 -23.02
CA LYS A 477 1.54 4.99 -22.01
C LYS A 477 1.47 5.71 -20.68
N VAL A 478 0.79 5.09 -19.72
CA VAL A 478 0.60 5.63 -18.37
C VAL A 478 1.30 4.76 -17.33
N LYS A 479 2.02 5.39 -16.40
CA LYS A 479 2.66 4.75 -15.25
C LYS A 479 2.35 5.49 -13.96
N LEU A 480 2.20 4.73 -12.88
CA LEU A 480 2.16 5.27 -11.53
C LEU A 480 3.58 5.53 -11.01
N TYR A 481 3.72 6.63 -10.27
CA TYR A 481 4.88 6.94 -9.42
C TYR A 481 6.23 6.88 -10.15
N GLU A 482 6.31 7.33 -11.41
CA GLU A 482 7.54 7.24 -12.20
C GLU A 482 8.63 8.16 -11.63
N PRO A 483 9.82 7.66 -11.25
CA PRO A 483 10.86 8.48 -10.64
C PRO A 483 11.40 9.55 -11.59
N MET A 484 11.25 10.83 -11.24
CA MET A 484 11.70 11.95 -12.06
C MET A 484 13.21 12.00 -12.25
N LYS A 485 14.00 11.36 -11.37
CA LYS A 485 15.44 11.14 -11.59
C LYS A 485 15.78 10.42 -12.91
N ARG A 486 14.84 9.67 -13.51
CA ARG A 486 15.03 9.03 -14.82
C ARG A 486 14.81 10.01 -16.00
N HIS A 487 14.17 11.14 -15.72
CA HIS A 487 13.67 12.09 -16.72
C HIS A 487 14.26 13.50 -16.59
N THR A 488 15.13 13.74 -15.60
CA THR A 488 15.90 14.99 -15.44
C THR A 488 17.37 14.79 -15.84
N THR A 489 18.03 15.82 -16.37
CA THR A 489 19.46 15.73 -16.71
C THR A 489 20.37 15.76 -15.46
N MET A 490 19.85 16.25 -14.34
CA MET A 490 20.49 16.20 -13.02
C MET A 490 20.45 14.81 -12.38
N LEU A 491 19.59 13.90 -12.88
CA LEU A 491 19.39 12.55 -12.36
C LEU A 491 18.96 12.52 -10.88
N VAL A 492 18.12 13.48 -10.49
CA VAL A 492 17.49 13.58 -9.15
C VAL A 492 16.00 13.87 -9.29
N GLY A 493 15.28 13.65 -8.20
CA GLY A 493 13.86 13.98 -8.06
C GLY A 493 12.96 12.80 -7.76
N GLY A 494 11.92 13.08 -6.97
CA GLY A 494 10.89 12.15 -6.53
C GLY A 494 9.97 11.67 -7.65
N PRO A 495 8.89 10.95 -7.32
CA PRO A 495 8.00 10.37 -8.32
C PRO A 495 7.07 11.41 -8.96
N ALA A 496 6.75 11.24 -10.23
CA ALA A 496 5.53 11.78 -10.81
C ALA A 496 4.36 10.86 -10.43
N GLN A 497 3.31 11.40 -9.79
CA GLN A 497 2.15 10.60 -9.38
C GLN A 497 1.57 9.83 -10.57
N PHE A 498 1.28 10.54 -11.66
CA PHE A 498 0.91 9.97 -12.95
C PHE A 498 1.91 10.43 -14.00
N TRP A 499 2.59 9.48 -14.65
CA TRP A 499 3.46 9.75 -15.79
C TRP A 499 2.78 9.29 -17.08
N VAL A 500 2.63 10.20 -18.02
CA VAL A 500 1.84 10.00 -19.24
C VAL A 500 2.69 10.33 -20.46
N GLU A 501 2.84 9.39 -21.39
CA GLU A 501 3.58 9.57 -22.65
C GLU A 501 2.63 9.43 -23.85
N PRO A 502 2.09 10.55 -24.40
CA PRO A 502 1.34 10.51 -25.66
C PRO A 502 2.26 10.42 -26.88
N GLU A 503 1.82 9.66 -27.89
CA GLU A 503 2.44 9.61 -29.22
C GLU A 503 1.72 10.47 -30.27
N THR A 504 0.42 10.77 -30.05
CA THR A 504 -0.42 11.58 -30.94
C THR A 504 -0.83 12.91 -30.27
N PHE A 505 -1.14 13.92 -31.09
CA PHE A 505 -1.67 15.19 -30.60
C PHE A 505 -3.05 15.00 -29.97
N ALA A 506 -3.90 14.14 -30.54
CA ALA A 506 -5.22 13.80 -29.98
C ALA A 506 -5.08 13.22 -28.56
N GLY A 507 -4.28 12.17 -28.39
CA GLY A 507 -4.05 11.58 -27.06
C GLY A 507 -3.45 12.56 -26.07
N PHE A 508 -2.61 13.50 -26.51
CA PHE A 508 -2.13 14.58 -25.65
C PHE A 508 -3.26 15.52 -25.19
N VAL A 509 -4.16 15.94 -26.10
CA VAL A 509 -5.33 16.76 -25.75
C VAL A 509 -6.23 16.01 -24.77
N ASP A 510 -6.55 14.75 -25.06
CA ASP A 510 -7.44 13.94 -24.25
C ASP A 510 -6.88 13.75 -22.83
N ALA A 511 -5.59 13.43 -22.71
CA ALA A 511 -4.93 13.30 -21.41
C ALA A 511 -4.94 14.62 -20.61
N VAL A 512 -4.56 15.74 -21.24
CA VAL A 512 -4.54 17.05 -20.56
C VAL A 512 -5.93 17.46 -20.12
N THR A 513 -6.95 17.20 -20.94
CA THR A 513 -8.36 17.53 -20.67
C THR A 513 -8.87 16.68 -19.51
N PHE A 514 -8.69 15.36 -19.57
CA PHE A 514 -9.07 14.42 -18.51
C PHE A 514 -8.56 14.85 -17.13
N PHE A 515 -7.25 15.08 -17.00
CA PHE A 515 -6.68 15.45 -15.69
C PHE A 515 -7.17 16.82 -15.20
N LYS A 516 -7.43 17.78 -16.10
CA LYS A 516 -8.02 19.08 -15.73
C LYS A 516 -9.46 18.90 -15.20
N GLU A 517 -10.27 18.06 -15.84
CA GLU A 517 -11.66 17.77 -15.43
C GLU A 517 -11.71 17.04 -14.09
N GLU A 518 -10.78 16.11 -13.85
CA GLU A 518 -10.60 15.44 -12.55
C GLU A 518 -10.01 16.37 -11.45
N GLY A 519 -9.74 17.64 -11.77
CA GLY A 519 -9.16 18.61 -10.83
C GLY A 519 -7.72 18.28 -10.42
N LEU A 520 -7.01 17.48 -11.21
CA LEU A 520 -5.63 17.07 -10.97
C LEU A 520 -4.65 18.02 -11.68
N PRO A 521 -3.60 18.53 -11.00
CA PRO A 521 -2.63 19.40 -11.64
C PRO A 521 -1.93 18.73 -12.82
N VAL A 522 -1.76 19.47 -13.93
CA VAL A 522 -1.04 18.99 -15.12
C VAL A 522 0.27 19.76 -15.30
N ARG A 523 1.36 19.03 -15.55
CA ARG A 523 2.68 19.54 -15.89
C ARG A 523 3.20 18.88 -17.14
N VAL A 524 3.55 19.68 -18.15
CA VAL A 524 4.16 19.17 -19.37
C VAL A 524 5.67 19.32 -19.29
N ILE A 525 6.40 18.20 -19.39
CA ILE A 525 7.86 18.18 -19.25
C ILE A 525 8.49 17.60 -20.51
N GLY A 526 9.46 18.34 -21.07
CA GLY A 526 10.31 17.86 -22.15
C GLY A 526 11.35 16.86 -21.67
N ARG A 527 12.62 17.07 -22.01
CA ARG A 527 13.73 16.17 -21.59
C ARG A 527 14.26 16.40 -20.17
N GLY A 528 13.61 17.26 -19.39
CA GLY A 528 14.03 17.62 -18.04
C GLY A 528 15.42 18.28 -17.95
N SER A 529 15.87 18.95 -19.02
CA SER A 529 16.99 19.88 -18.95
C SER A 529 16.53 21.20 -18.33
N ASN A 530 17.43 21.90 -17.62
CA ASN A 530 17.12 23.09 -16.83
C ASN A 530 16.00 22.87 -15.78
N LEU A 531 15.86 21.64 -15.29
CA LEU A 531 14.83 21.25 -14.34
C LEU A 531 15.44 20.52 -13.13
N LEU A 532 14.99 20.92 -11.94
CA LEU A 532 15.22 20.25 -10.67
C LEU A 532 13.86 19.87 -10.08
N VAL A 533 13.63 18.57 -9.84
CA VAL A 533 12.40 18.09 -9.20
C VAL A 533 12.72 17.74 -7.77
N ARG A 534 11.92 18.23 -6.82
CA ARG A 534 12.07 17.96 -5.37
C ARG A 534 11.85 16.48 -5.03
N ASP A 535 12.31 16.08 -3.86
CA ASP A 535 12.34 14.66 -3.45
C ASP A 535 10.93 14.09 -3.15
N GLY A 536 9.97 14.93 -2.74
CA GLY A 536 8.55 14.55 -2.59
C GLY A 536 7.82 14.30 -3.92
N GLY A 537 8.42 14.71 -5.04
CA GLY A 537 7.90 14.43 -6.37
C GLY A 537 6.88 15.45 -6.87
N ILE A 538 6.12 15.08 -7.90
CA ILE A 538 5.13 15.95 -8.56
C ILE A 538 3.75 15.31 -8.43
N ARG A 539 2.85 15.99 -7.71
CA ARG A 539 1.44 15.65 -7.62
C ARG A 539 0.72 15.89 -8.95
N GLY A 540 -0.21 15.00 -9.29
CA GLY A 540 -0.96 15.05 -10.54
C GLY A 540 -0.19 14.50 -11.73
N ALA A 541 -0.60 14.91 -12.93
CA ALA A 541 -0.07 14.38 -14.17
C ALA A 541 1.19 15.10 -14.64
N VAL A 542 2.23 14.32 -14.89
CA VAL A 542 3.39 14.73 -15.67
C VAL A 542 3.24 14.14 -17.07
N VAL A 543 2.91 15.00 -18.03
CA VAL A 543 2.74 14.63 -19.43
C VAL A 543 4.04 14.90 -20.18
N HIS A 544 4.59 13.86 -20.78
CA HIS A 544 5.82 13.90 -21.55
C HIS A 544 5.54 13.60 -23.03
N PRO A 545 5.49 14.62 -23.90
CA PRO A 545 5.34 14.40 -25.34
C PRO A 545 6.46 13.50 -25.86
N SER A 546 6.09 12.30 -26.31
CA SER A 546 7.09 11.29 -26.66
C SER A 546 7.93 11.72 -27.86
N ASN A 547 9.11 11.14 -28.02
CA ASN A 547 9.92 11.38 -29.22
C ASN A 547 9.55 10.44 -30.39
N LYS A 548 8.32 9.91 -30.37
CA LYS A 548 7.71 9.01 -31.36
C LYS A 548 6.40 9.62 -31.89
N GLY A 549 5.74 8.92 -32.81
CA GLY A 549 4.50 9.38 -33.42
C GLY A 549 4.61 10.80 -33.99
N GLU A 550 3.55 11.59 -33.79
CA GLU A 550 3.46 12.97 -34.27
C GLU A 550 4.47 13.90 -33.56
N PHE A 551 4.69 13.70 -32.26
CA PHE A 551 5.67 14.50 -31.49
C PHE A 551 7.13 14.20 -31.86
N GLY A 552 7.42 13.03 -32.42
CA GLY A 552 8.73 12.62 -32.89
C GLY A 552 9.00 12.88 -34.39
N ALA A 553 8.00 13.39 -35.11
CA ALA A 553 8.03 13.58 -36.55
C ALA A 553 8.99 14.70 -36.99
N LEU A 554 9.64 14.49 -38.13
CA LEU A 554 10.54 15.43 -38.80
C LEU A 554 10.31 15.33 -40.30
N ARG A 555 10.10 16.47 -40.96
CA ARG A 555 9.95 16.53 -42.42
C ARG A 555 10.35 17.89 -42.98
N VAL A 556 10.85 17.88 -44.21
CA VAL A 556 11.07 19.11 -44.99
C VAL A 556 9.72 19.55 -45.55
N VAL A 557 9.36 20.83 -45.37
CA VAL A 557 8.05 21.39 -45.78
C VAL A 557 8.17 22.57 -46.75
N GLY A 558 9.38 22.87 -47.23
CA GLY A 558 9.65 23.94 -48.18
C GLY A 558 11.16 24.18 -48.32
N ASP A 559 11.53 25.20 -49.09
CA ASP A 559 12.94 25.52 -49.34
C ASP A 559 13.66 25.95 -48.05
N GLY A 560 14.55 25.08 -47.55
CA GLY A 560 15.26 25.26 -46.28
C GLY A 560 14.37 25.19 -45.02
N ARG A 561 13.12 24.72 -45.11
CA ARG A 561 12.18 24.66 -43.97
C ARG A 561 11.97 23.26 -43.44
N ILE A 562 12.08 23.10 -42.11
CA ILE A 562 11.90 21.83 -41.42
C ILE A 562 10.75 21.94 -40.42
N GLU A 563 9.73 21.10 -40.54
CA GLU A 563 8.73 20.88 -39.51
C GLU A 563 9.22 19.82 -38.52
N ALA A 564 9.13 20.12 -37.22
CA ALA A 564 9.55 19.24 -36.15
C ALA A 564 8.52 19.20 -35.02
N GLY A 565 8.13 17.99 -34.61
CA GLY A 565 7.31 17.77 -33.42
C GLY A 565 8.03 18.18 -32.14
N ALA A 566 7.28 18.56 -31.11
CA ALA A 566 7.84 19.08 -29.85
C ALA A 566 8.71 18.04 -29.09
N GLY A 567 8.49 16.74 -29.31
CA GLY A 567 9.30 15.65 -28.76
C GLY A 567 10.64 15.45 -29.46
N VAL A 568 10.86 16.06 -30.64
CA VAL A 568 12.11 15.93 -31.40
C VAL A 568 13.29 16.49 -30.63
N ARG A 569 14.35 15.68 -30.48
CA ARG A 569 15.61 16.10 -29.86
C ARG A 569 16.35 17.08 -30.76
N PHE A 570 16.96 18.11 -30.18
CA PHE A 570 17.77 19.08 -30.91
C PHE A 570 18.89 18.45 -31.75
N LYS A 571 19.62 17.48 -31.18
CA LYS A 571 20.59 16.67 -31.93
C LYS A 571 19.98 15.95 -33.15
N LYS A 572 18.74 15.44 -33.02
CA LYS A 572 18.04 14.74 -34.11
C LYS A 572 17.67 15.73 -35.22
N LEU A 573 17.20 16.92 -34.86
CA LEU A 573 16.89 18.01 -35.79
C LEU A 573 18.15 18.47 -36.55
N ALA A 574 19.25 18.75 -35.85
CA ALA A 574 20.52 19.14 -36.48
C ALA A 574 21.07 18.05 -37.43
N SER A 575 21.01 16.79 -37.01
CA SER A 575 21.45 15.65 -37.84
C SER A 575 20.54 15.43 -39.06
N PHE A 576 19.24 15.72 -38.93
CA PHE A 576 18.30 15.65 -40.04
C PHE A 576 18.54 16.79 -41.03
N ALA A 577 18.69 18.02 -40.54
CA ALA A 577 19.03 19.18 -41.37
C ALA A 577 20.31 18.96 -42.18
N GLN A 578 21.37 18.43 -41.56
CA GLN A 578 22.60 18.06 -42.27
C GLN A 578 22.37 17.08 -43.42
N LYS A 579 21.56 16.04 -43.20
CA LYS A 579 21.26 15.02 -44.23
C LYS A 579 20.50 15.61 -45.41
N GLU A 580 19.62 16.57 -45.14
CA GLU A 580 18.83 17.28 -46.15
C GLU A 580 19.56 18.48 -46.77
N GLY A 581 20.83 18.73 -46.40
CA GLY A 581 21.61 19.85 -46.93
C GLY A 581 21.11 21.23 -46.47
N ILE A 582 20.49 21.29 -45.29
CA ILE A 582 19.95 22.52 -44.70
C ILE A 582 20.88 22.96 -43.56
N GLY A 583 21.55 24.09 -43.73
CA GLY A 583 22.47 24.68 -42.75
C GLY A 583 21.75 25.50 -41.66
N GLY A 584 22.50 25.94 -40.65
CA GLY A 584 22.04 26.85 -39.60
C GLY A 584 21.50 26.16 -38.34
N PHE A 585 21.40 24.83 -38.31
CA PHE A 585 20.94 24.06 -37.15
C PHE A 585 22.09 23.52 -36.27
N GLU A 586 23.34 23.85 -36.58
CA GLU A 586 24.51 23.22 -35.96
C GLU A 586 24.70 23.60 -34.49
N TRP A 587 24.20 24.77 -34.09
CA TRP A 587 24.19 25.22 -32.70
C TRP A 587 23.34 24.32 -31.78
N MET A 588 22.38 23.59 -32.34
CA MET A 588 21.53 22.63 -31.62
C MET A 588 22.28 21.34 -31.24
N GLU A 589 23.43 21.07 -31.87
CA GLU A 589 24.27 19.93 -31.52
C GLU A 589 24.86 20.11 -30.10
N GLY A 590 24.75 19.07 -29.28
CA GLY A 590 25.26 19.11 -27.90
C GLY A 590 24.39 19.86 -26.89
N ILE A 591 23.25 20.45 -27.30
CA ILE A 591 22.27 20.99 -26.34
C ILE A 591 21.40 19.85 -25.80
N PRO A 592 21.36 19.63 -24.47
CA PRO A 592 20.44 18.69 -23.87
C PRO A 592 19.02 19.27 -23.92
N GLY A 593 18.18 18.78 -24.82
CA GLY A 593 16.81 19.29 -24.97
C GLY A 593 16.03 18.69 -26.14
N ASN A 594 14.78 19.11 -26.24
CA ASN A 594 13.89 18.85 -27.38
C ASN A 594 13.26 20.18 -27.85
N VAL A 595 12.64 20.14 -29.03
CA VAL A 595 11.99 21.28 -29.68
C VAL A 595 11.00 21.96 -28.73
N GLY A 596 10.14 21.22 -28.02
CA GLY A 596 9.16 21.80 -27.10
C GLY A 596 9.78 22.61 -25.96
N GLY A 597 10.79 22.05 -25.27
CA GLY A 597 11.54 22.79 -24.24
C GLY A 597 12.34 23.96 -24.82
N GLY A 598 12.84 23.80 -26.04
CA GLY A 598 13.49 24.85 -26.82
C GLY A 598 12.60 26.05 -27.07
N LEU A 599 11.39 25.80 -27.58
CA LEU A 599 10.38 26.83 -27.81
C LEU A 599 9.98 27.48 -26.49
N ARG A 600 9.66 26.69 -25.47
CA ARG A 600 9.24 27.18 -24.15
C ARG A 600 10.22 28.18 -23.54
N MET A 601 11.50 27.87 -23.62
CA MET A 601 12.56 28.66 -23.02
C MET A 601 13.24 29.61 -24.01
N ASN A 602 12.80 29.71 -25.27
CA ASN A 602 13.59 30.34 -26.33
C ASN A 602 15.08 29.95 -26.22
N ALA A 603 15.35 28.64 -26.17
CA ALA A 603 16.67 28.15 -25.82
C ALA A 603 17.70 28.63 -26.84
N GLY A 604 18.86 29.08 -26.35
CA GLY A 604 19.95 29.53 -27.21
C GLY A 604 21.30 28.96 -26.79
N ALA A 605 22.17 28.84 -27.79
CA ALA A 605 23.60 28.56 -27.63
C ALA A 605 24.37 29.14 -28.83
N MET A 606 25.67 29.40 -28.62
CA MET A 606 26.59 29.82 -29.70
C MET A 606 26.18 31.09 -30.46
N GLY A 607 25.39 31.95 -29.84
CA GLY A 607 24.94 33.22 -30.42
C GLY A 607 23.66 33.12 -31.23
N THR A 608 22.96 31.99 -31.18
CA THR A 608 21.65 31.79 -31.84
C THR A 608 20.62 31.35 -30.81
N GLU A 609 19.39 31.84 -30.97
CA GLU A 609 18.23 31.47 -30.15
C GLU A 609 17.17 30.72 -30.98
N THR A 610 16.35 29.90 -30.31
CA THR A 610 15.34 29.07 -30.99
C THR A 610 14.40 29.92 -31.86
N PHE A 611 13.91 31.06 -31.36
CA PHE A 611 12.95 31.92 -32.07
C PHE A 611 13.59 32.76 -33.18
N GLU A 612 14.91 32.75 -33.37
CA GLU A 612 15.52 33.35 -34.57
C GLU A 612 15.26 32.51 -35.82
N GLN A 613 14.98 31.21 -35.64
CA GLN A 613 14.73 30.27 -36.73
C GLN A 613 13.28 29.80 -36.82
N VAL A 614 12.44 30.07 -35.82
CA VAL A 614 11.01 29.69 -35.88
C VAL A 614 10.30 30.50 -36.96
N VAL A 615 9.53 29.81 -37.79
CA VAL A 615 8.59 30.38 -38.77
C VAL A 615 7.17 30.33 -38.22
N GLU A 616 6.79 29.19 -37.65
CA GLU A 616 5.43 28.92 -37.18
C GLU A 616 5.47 27.95 -36.00
N VAL A 617 4.55 28.09 -35.05
CA VAL A 617 4.35 27.15 -33.94
C VAL A 617 2.89 26.75 -33.88
N GLU A 618 2.63 25.45 -33.80
CA GLU A 618 1.32 24.90 -33.41
C GLU A 618 1.36 24.53 -31.92
N PHE A 619 0.35 24.94 -31.16
CA PHE A 619 0.23 24.66 -29.74
C PHE A 619 -1.21 24.32 -29.35
N LEU A 620 -1.36 23.61 -28.22
CA LEU A 620 -2.62 23.47 -27.49
C LEU A 620 -2.76 24.66 -26.55
N ASP A 621 -3.86 25.39 -26.62
CA ASP A 621 -4.13 26.52 -25.73
C ASP A 621 -4.79 26.11 -24.40
N GLU A 622 -5.12 27.08 -23.55
CA GLU A 622 -5.76 26.85 -22.25
C GLU A 622 -7.16 26.22 -22.38
N ASP A 623 -7.86 26.50 -23.48
CA ASP A 623 -9.21 26.02 -23.81
C ASP A 623 -9.21 24.61 -24.41
N GLY A 624 -8.02 24.02 -24.66
CA GLY A 624 -7.87 22.69 -25.26
C GLY A 624 -7.99 22.70 -26.79
N GLU A 625 -7.89 23.87 -27.43
CA GLU A 625 -7.92 24.00 -28.88
C GLU A 625 -6.51 24.07 -29.46
N ARG A 626 -6.33 23.49 -30.65
CA ARG A 626 -5.07 23.60 -31.41
C ARG A 626 -5.05 24.90 -32.17
N ARG A 627 -4.02 25.71 -31.93
CA ARG A 627 -3.80 26.99 -32.59
C ARG A 627 -2.44 27.03 -33.26
N VAL A 628 -2.40 27.76 -34.36
CA VAL A 628 -1.18 28.03 -35.12
C VAL A 628 -0.87 29.52 -35.02
N ARG A 629 0.40 29.86 -34.81
CA ARG A 629 0.90 31.24 -34.80
C ARG A 629 2.16 31.36 -35.64
N GLN A 630 2.20 32.42 -36.44
CA GLN A 630 3.40 32.81 -37.17
C GLN A 630 4.40 33.45 -36.21
N ARG A 631 5.69 33.36 -36.53
CA ARG A 631 6.78 33.94 -35.73
C ARG A 631 6.55 35.41 -35.37
N ALA A 632 6.04 36.21 -36.31
CA ALA A 632 5.78 37.63 -36.11
C ALA A 632 4.72 37.91 -35.03
N GLU A 633 3.89 36.93 -34.70
CA GLU A 633 2.82 37.04 -33.70
C GLU A 633 3.28 36.62 -32.30
N ILE A 634 4.48 36.02 -32.17
CA ILE A 634 4.98 35.47 -30.90
C ILE A 634 6.06 36.38 -30.31
N GLU A 635 5.83 36.84 -29.09
CA GLU A 635 6.83 37.57 -28.30
C GLU A 635 7.82 36.58 -27.66
N ALA A 636 9.12 36.76 -27.94
CA ALA A 636 10.19 35.92 -27.40
C ALA A 636 11.26 36.78 -26.73
N HIS A 637 11.63 36.41 -25.51
CA HIS A 637 12.70 37.04 -24.74
C HIS A 637 13.77 36.01 -24.37
N TYR A 638 14.90 36.49 -23.85
CA TYR A 638 15.94 35.63 -23.31
C TYR A 638 15.36 34.68 -22.25
N ARG A 639 15.49 33.37 -22.48
CA ARG A 639 15.01 32.30 -21.59
C ARG A 639 13.51 32.29 -21.31
N ASN A 640 12.70 33.01 -22.10
CA ASN A 640 11.28 33.18 -21.79
C ASN A 640 10.41 33.48 -23.03
N VAL A 641 9.39 32.65 -23.25
CA VAL A 641 8.32 32.89 -24.22
C VAL A 641 6.98 32.96 -23.47
N PRO A 642 6.40 34.16 -23.25
CA PRO A 642 5.18 34.33 -22.45
C PRO A 642 3.99 33.50 -22.93
N GLU A 643 3.74 33.43 -24.23
CA GLU A 643 2.60 32.71 -24.80
C GLU A 643 2.66 31.20 -24.50
N LEU A 644 3.85 30.62 -24.59
CA LEU A 644 4.08 29.22 -24.27
C LEU A 644 4.12 28.95 -22.75
N ARG A 645 3.83 29.95 -21.89
CA ARG A 645 3.65 29.72 -20.43
C ARG A 645 2.37 29.01 -20.09
N ARG A 646 1.36 29.25 -20.90
CA ARG A 646 0.00 28.78 -20.69
C ARG A 646 -0.43 27.80 -21.79
N ASN A 647 0.27 27.84 -22.92
CA ASN A 647 0.02 26.98 -24.06
C ASN A 647 1.12 25.93 -24.23
N TYR A 648 0.77 24.76 -24.75
CA TYR A 648 1.71 23.64 -24.94
C TYR A 648 2.07 23.46 -26.40
N ALA A 649 3.34 23.69 -26.75
CA ALA A 649 3.82 23.48 -28.12
C ALA A 649 3.66 22.01 -28.56
N LEU A 650 3.05 21.81 -29.72
CA LEU A 650 2.84 20.51 -30.36
C LEU A 650 3.91 20.25 -31.43
N ARG A 651 4.16 21.24 -32.28
CA ARG A 651 5.21 21.24 -33.31
C ARG A 651 5.58 22.66 -33.72
N ALA A 652 6.69 22.80 -34.44
CA ALA A 652 7.10 24.06 -35.04
C ALA A 652 7.76 23.85 -36.41
N VAL A 653 7.68 24.88 -37.25
CA VAL A 653 8.42 24.99 -38.51
C VAL A 653 9.61 25.91 -38.29
N PHE A 654 10.79 25.47 -38.71
CA PHE A 654 12.05 26.22 -38.62
C PHE A 654 12.59 26.56 -40.00
N GLN A 655 13.21 27.72 -40.13
CA GLN A 655 13.95 28.19 -41.31
C GLN A 655 15.45 27.97 -41.10
N GLY A 656 16.07 27.25 -42.02
CA GLY A 656 17.53 27.15 -42.15
C GLY A 656 18.03 27.73 -43.47
N GLU A 657 19.31 27.50 -43.73
CA GLU A 657 20.00 27.92 -44.95
C GLU A 657 19.86 26.82 -46.02
N PRO A 658 19.12 27.06 -47.12
CA PRO A 658 18.96 26.07 -48.17
C PRO A 658 20.26 25.85 -48.94
N GLN A 659 20.51 24.60 -49.35
CA GLN A 659 21.64 24.21 -50.22
C GLN A 659 23.03 24.56 -49.62
N ALA A 660 23.17 24.54 -48.29
CA ALA A 660 24.44 24.79 -47.64
C ALA A 660 25.46 23.66 -47.96
N PRO A 661 26.75 23.96 -48.20
CA PRO A 661 27.75 22.95 -48.49
C PRO A 661 27.88 21.92 -47.36
N ALA A 662 27.77 20.63 -47.70
CA ALA A 662 27.76 19.54 -46.71
C ALA A 662 29.02 19.54 -45.80
N GLU A 663 30.19 19.90 -46.34
CA GLU A 663 31.43 20.04 -45.59
C GLU A 663 31.37 21.17 -44.55
N GLU A 664 30.70 22.27 -44.87
CA GLU A 664 30.55 23.40 -43.97
C GLU A 664 29.65 23.06 -42.78
N ILE A 665 28.51 22.41 -43.05
CA ILE A 665 27.59 21.93 -42.00
C ILE A 665 28.33 20.93 -41.08
N ALA A 666 29.08 19.99 -41.67
CA ALA A 666 29.84 19.01 -40.91
C ALA A 666 30.89 19.67 -40.00
N ARG A 667 31.63 20.65 -40.52
CA ARG A 667 32.62 21.42 -39.74
C ARG A 667 31.97 22.16 -38.58
N LYS A 668 30.89 22.92 -38.83
CA LYS A 668 30.16 23.69 -37.80
C LYS A 668 29.58 22.77 -36.71
N LEU A 669 29.06 21.60 -37.08
CA LEU A 669 28.60 20.59 -36.12
C LEU A 669 29.73 20.05 -35.22
N GLU A 670 30.90 19.80 -35.80
CA GLU A 670 32.07 19.33 -35.04
C GLU A 670 32.60 20.42 -34.11
N GLU A 671 32.68 21.67 -34.56
CA GLU A 671 33.03 22.84 -33.75
C GLU A 671 32.08 23.00 -32.55
N SER A 672 30.77 22.92 -32.82
CA SER A 672 29.71 22.98 -31.80
C SER A 672 29.88 21.88 -30.75
N ARG A 673 30.08 20.64 -31.20
CA ARG A 673 30.34 19.48 -30.33
C ARG A 673 31.63 19.63 -29.52
N HIS A 674 32.70 20.12 -30.14
CA HIS A 674 33.99 20.31 -29.48
C HIS A 674 33.89 21.38 -28.38
N LYS A 675 33.32 22.55 -28.71
CA LYS A 675 33.09 23.66 -27.77
C LYS A 675 32.30 23.21 -26.56
N ARG A 676 31.24 22.40 -26.75
CA ARG A 676 30.42 21.89 -25.64
C ARG A 676 31.18 20.92 -24.72
N LYS A 677 32.06 20.08 -25.28
CA LYS A 677 32.85 19.10 -24.52
C LYS A 677 33.97 19.71 -23.69
N THR A 678 34.46 20.89 -24.06
CA THR A 678 35.61 21.54 -23.40
C THR A 678 35.21 22.65 -22.43
N SER A 679 34.03 23.25 -22.58
CA SER A 679 33.60 24.40 -21.78
C SER A 679 32.66 24.06 -20.60
N GLN A 680 32.18 22.83 -20.50
CA GLN A 680 31.11 22.47 -19.57
C GLN A 680 31.22 21.02 -19.08
N PRO A 681 30.79 20.75 -17.83
CA PRO A 681 30.94 19.44 -17.21
C PRO A 681 30.20 18.32 -17.93
N ARG A 682 30.83 17.15 -17.96
CA ARG A 682 30.23 15.91 -18.47
C ARG A 682 29.28 15.23 -17.48
N GLY A 683 29.36 15.57 -16.21
CA GLY A 683 28.53 14.99 -15.15
C GLY A 683 27.06 15.41 -15.23
N ALA A 684 26.20 14.68 -14.52
CA ALA A 684 24.77 14.97 -14.44
C ALA A 684 24.55 16.36 -13.82
N SER A 685 23.93 17.26 -14.59
CA SER A 685 23.69 18.66 -14.20
C SER A 685 22.41 19.17 -14.87
N ALA A 686 21.81 20.21 -14.29
CA ALA A 686 20.65 20.88 -14.87
C ALA A 686 21.03 21.94 -15.92
N GLY A 687 22.31 22.27 -16.07
CA GLY A 687 22.78 23.42 -16.83
C GLY A 687 23.34 24.49 -15.90
N CYS A 688 23.35 25.74 -16.37
CA CYS A 688 23.65 26.90 -15.52
C CYS A 688 22.63 26.99 -14.39
N ILE A 689 23.10 27.08 -13.15
CA ILE A 689 22.25 27.12 -11.96
C ILE A 689 21.64 28.51 -11.76
N PHE A 690 22.43 29.54 -12.00
CA PHE A 690 22.07 30.94 -11.77
C PHE A 690 22.06 31.74 -13.07
N LYS A 691 21.19 32.74 -13.13
CA LYS A 691 21.23 33.78 -14.16
C LYS A 691 22.45 34.66 -13.93
N ASN A 692 22.97 35.28 -15.00
CA ASN A 692 24.01 36.27 -14.83
C ASN A 692 23.46 37.51 -14.10
N PRO A 693 24.12 37.98 -13.02
CA PRO A 693 23.72 39.18 -12.31
C PRO A 693 23.89 40.42 -13.20
N LYS A 694 22.86 41.27 -13.28
CA LYS A 694 22.86 42.42 -14.21
C LYS A 694 23.82 43.53 -13.77
N ASP A 695 24.02 43.70 -12.47
CA ASP A 695 24.71 44.85 -11.89
C ASP A 695 26.13 44.53 -11.38
N ALA A 696 26.57 43.27 -11.45
CA ALA A 696 27.85 42.84 -10.89
C ALA A 696 29.04 42.96 -11.86
N GLY A 697 28.81 43.33 -13.12
CA GLY A 697 29.86 43.44 -14.14
C GLY A 697 30.59 42.13 -14.50
N MET A 698 30.14 40.99 -13.94
CA MET A 698 30.71 39.65 -14.15
C MET A 698 29.61 38.60 -14.23
N GLY A 699 29.90 37.47 -14.90
CA GLY A 699 28.95 36.36 -15.00
C GLY A 699 28.83 35.56 -13.69
N ALA A 700 27.71 34.88 -13.48
CA ALA A 700 27.48 34.10 -12.26
C ALA A 700 28.54 33.01 -12.05
N GLY A 701 29.00 32.37 -13.13
CA GLY A 701 30.07 31.37 -13.05
C GLY A 701 31.40 31.94 -12.59
N GLN A 702 31.77 33.12 -13.08
CA GLN A 702 32.98 33.81 -12.64
C GLN A 702 32.88 34.21 -11.18
N LEU A 703 31.73 34.72 -10.75
CA LEU A 703 31.50 35.09 -9.36
C LEU A 703 31.68 33.89 -8.42
N VAL A 704 31.07 32.74 -8.74
CA VAL A 704 31.19 31.51 -7.94
C VAL A 704 32.64 31.00 -7.91
N ASP A 705 33.39 31.16 -9.01
CA ASP A 705 34.80 30.82 -9.08
C ASP A 705 35.66 31.71 -8.18
N GLU A 706 35.45 33.04 -8.22
CA GLU A 706 36.18 34.03 -7.40
C GLU A 706 35.86 33.91 -5.90
N LEU A 707 34.67 33.41 -5.56
CA LEU A 707 34.27 33.07 -4.19
C LEU A 707 34.90 31.75 -3.70
N GLY A 708 35.69 31.05 -4.52
CA GLY A 708 36.37 29.81 -4.12
C GLY A 708 35.43 28.64 -3.85
N LEU A 709 34.23 28.65 -4.43
CA LEU A 709 33.19 27.64 -4.18
C LEU A 709 33.31 26.41 -5.07
N LYS A 710 34.16 26.43 -6.10
CA LYS A 710 34.43 25.26 -6.96
C LYS A 710 34.89 24.05 -6.14
N GLY A 711 34.26 22.91 -6.39
CA GLY A 711 34.56 21.66 -5.68
C GLY A 711 33.92 21.53 -4.30
N GLN A 712 33.31 22.59 -3.76
CA GLN A 712 32.50 22.49 -2.55
C GLN A 712 31.17 21.78 -2.86
N GLY A 713 30.63 21.07 -1.88
CA GLY A 713 29.42 20.29 -2.08
C GLY A 713 28.62 20.06 -0.82
N GLU A 714 27.42 19.57 -1.03
CA GLU A 714 26.47 19.11 -0.02
C GLU A 714 26.04 17.69 -0.41
N GLY A 715 26.26 16.71 0.47
CA GLY A 715 26.08 15.29 0.15
C GLY A 715 26.78 14.86 -1.15
N LYS A 716 26.00 14.53 -2.20
CA LYS A 716 26.51 14.13 -3.53
C LYS A 716 26.44 15.24 -4.58
N ALA A 717 25.87 16.39 -4.25
CA ALA A 717 25.84 17.56 -5.10
C ALA A 717 27.12 18.38 -4.91
N VAL A 718 27.80 18.73 -6.00
CA VAL A 718 29.09 19.45 -5.93
C VAL A 718 29.17 20.52 -7.02
N VAL A 719 29.71 21.70 -6.68
CA VAL A 719 30.03 22.75 -7.65
C VAL A 719 31.14 22.25 -8.58
N SER A 720 30.89 22.31 -9.89
CA SER A 720 31.80 21.80 -10.91
C SER A 720 33.17 22.49 -10.86
N HIS A 721 34.23 21.68 -10.96
CA HIS A 721 35.59 22.22 -11.12
C HIS A 721 35.79 22.90 -12.49
N GLU A 722 35.01 22.50 -13.50
CA GLU A 722 35.12 23.05 -14.85
C GLU A 722 34.49 24.45 -14.93
N HIS A 723 33.33 24.65 -14.28
CA HIS A 723 32.56 25.90 -14.39
C HIS A 723 31.73 26.17 -13.13
N GLY A 724 31.95 27.29 -12.43
CA GLY A 724 31.32 27.58 -11.13
C GLY A 724 29.79 27.65 -11.15
N ASN A 725 29.19 28.01 -12.29
CA ASN A 725 27.73 28.05 -12.44
C ASN A 725 27.07 26.66 -12.64
N PHE A 726 27.80 25.55 -12.49
CA PHE A 726 27.25 24.20 -12.65
C PHE A 726 27.34 23.44 -11.34
N ILE A 727 26.24 22.85 -10.92
CA ILE A 727 26.22 21.81 -9.89
C ILE A 727 26.13 20.45 -10.58
N VAL A 728 26.97 19.52 -10.14
CA VAL A 728 27.06 18.16 -10.66
C VAL A 728 26.64 17.19 -9.57
N ASN A 729 25.70 16.30 -9.92
CA ASN A 729 25.36 15.13 -9.12
C ASN A 729 26.40 14.03 -9.37
N ARG A 730 27.14 13.64 -8.32
CA ARG A 730 28.16 12.56 -8.39
C ARG A 730 27.55 11.14 -8.33
N GLY A 731 26.23 11.03 -8.39
CA GLY A 731 25.47 9.78 -8.39
C GLY A 731 24.78 9.54 -7.05
N LYS A 732 23.53 9.02 -7.12
CA LYS A 732 22.64 8.80 -5.98
C LYS A 732 22.38 10.04 -5.10
N GLY A 733 22.65 11.25 -5.60
CA GLY A 733 22.30 12.48 -4.89
C GLY A 733 20.80 12.71 -4.80
N ARG A 734 20.41 13.53 -3.83
CA ARG A 734 19.02 13.96 -3.60
C ARG A 734 18.80 15.38 -4.13
N ALA A 735 17.56 15.73 -4.44
CA ALA A 735 17.22 17.08 -4.87
C ALA A 735 17.47 18.10 -3.74
N ARG A 736 17.19 17.72 -2.49
CA ARG A 736 17.49 18.54 -1.30
C ARG A 736 18.96 18.94 -1.21
N GLU A 737 19.87 18.01 -1.46
CA GLU A 737 21.32 18.29 -1.44
C GLU A 737 21.72 19.34 -2.49
N VAL A 738 21.08 19.33 -3.67
CA VAL A 738 21.29 20.35 -4.70
C VAL A 738 20.74 21.70 -4.25
N LEU A 739 19.55 21.72 -3.64
CA LEU A 739 18.89 22.93 -3.16
C LEU A 739 19.67 23.59 -2.02
N ASP A 740 20.09 22.81 -1.02
CA ASP A 740 20.91 23.27 0.09
C ASP A 740 22.23 23.90 -0.41
N LEU A 741 22.84 23.31 -1.45
CA LEU A 741 24.03 23.86 -2.09
C LEU A 741 23.75 25.16 -2.86
N ILE A 742 22.59 25.27 -3.53
CA ILE A 742 22.15 26.51 -4.19
C ILE A 742 22.01 27.63 -3.16
N GLU A 743 21.30 27.38 -2.07
CA GLU A 743 21.08 28.34 -0.99
C GLU A 743 22.39 28.79 -0.35
N ARG A 744 23.32 27.86 -0.12
CA ARG A 744 24.67 28.18 0.37
C ARG A 744 25.42 29.11 -0.57
N ILE A 745 25.41 28.85 -1.88
CA ILE A 745 26.09 29.70 -2.87
C ILE A 745 25.48 31.10 -2.88
N GLN A 746 24.15 31.20 -2.87
CA GLN A 746 23.45 32.48 -2.80
C GLN A 746 23.79 33.25 -1.52
N GLY A 747 23.82 32.55 -0.38
CA GLY A 747 24.20 33.12 0.91
C GLY A 747 25.62 33.69 0.91
N VAL A 748 26.60 32.95 0.38
CA VAL A 748 27.99 33.42 0.28
C VAL A 748 28.11 34.61 -0.68
N ALA A 749 27.46 34.56 -1.86
CA ALA A 749 27.48 35.67 -2.82
C ALA A 749 26.88 36.96 -2.23
N GLN A 750 25.78 36.83 -1.49
CA GLN A 750 25.15 37.96 -0.82
C GLN A 750 26.03 38.50 0.32
N GLN A 751 26.63 37.63 1.13
CA GLN A 751 27.43 38.04 2.29
C GLN A 751 28.77 38.66 1.89
N GLU A 752 29.48 38.08 0.91
CA GLU A 752 30.85 38.50 0.57
C GLU A 752 30.94 39.52 -0.57
N ARG A 753 29.90 39.63 -1.39
CA ARG A 753 29.89 40.50 -2.58
C ARG A 753 28.64 41.35 -2.71
N ALA A 754 27.65 41.22 -1.81
CA ALA A 754 26.36 41.91 -1.90
C ALA A 754 25.65 41.69 -3.25
N VAL A 755 25.86 40.51 -3.86
CA VAL A 755 25.22 40.13 -5.12
C VAL A 755 24.15 39.09 -4.85
N GLU A 756 22.92 39.42 -5.24
CA GLU A 756 21.81 38.48 -5.23
C GLU A 756 21.84 37.62 -6.50
N LEU A 757 22.09 36.32 -6.33
CA LEU A 757 22.08 35.35 -7.42
C LEU A 757 20.68 34.77 -7.61
N GLU A 758 20.02 35.06 -8.73
CA GLU A 758 18.73 34.48 -9.09
C GLU A 758 18.90 33.09 -9.74
N THR A 759 18.13 32.10 -9.30
CA THR A 759 18.14 30.75 -9.89
C THR A 759 17.58 30.74 -11.33
N GLU A 760 18.31 30.13 -12.27
CA GLU A 760 17.87 29.91 -13.66
C GLU A 760 17.15 28.56 -13.82
N VAL A 761 17.59 27.55 -13.07
CA VAL A 761 16.97 26.21 -13.06
C VAL A 761 15.55 26.28 -12.53
N GLN A 762 14.62 25.65 -13.23
CA GLN A 762 13.24 25.55 -12.78
C GLN A 762 13.14 24.50 -11.68
N ILE A 763 12.59 24.88 -10.52
CA ILE A 763 12.38 23.97 -9.38
C ILE A 763 10.90 23.60 -9.34
N LEU A 764 10.59 22.30 -9.41
CA LEU A 764 9.23 21.77 -9.40
C LEU A 764 9.04 20.70 -8.32
N GLY A 765 7.79 20.46 -7.96
CA GLY A 765 7.40 19.41 -7.03
C GLY A 765 7.33 19.87 -5.59
N GLU A 766 7.21 18.90 -4.70
CA GLU A 766 6.98 19.10 -3.27
C GLU A 766 8.19 18.62 -2.46
N ASP A 767 8.45 19.27 -1.32
CA ASP A 767 9.56 18.89 -0.43
C ASP A 767 9.31 17.51 0.20
N GLU A 768 8.06 17.26 0.58
CA GLU A 768 7.59 16.02 1.17
C GLU A 768 6.47 15.42 0.33
N VAL A 769 6.20 14.14 0.53
CA VAL A 769 5.15 13.43 -0.20
C VAL A 769 3.77 13.90 0.26
N SER A 770 2.93 14.35 -0.67
CA SER A 770 1.55 14.77 -0.35
C SER A 770 0.45 13.83 -0.88
N PHE A 771 0.80 12.80 -1.65
CA PHE A 771 -0.15 11.95 -2.37
C PHE A 771 -0.01 10.44 -2.14
#